data_AF-A0A084FY52-F1
#
_entry.id   AF-A0A084FY52-F1
#
_cell.length_a   1.000
_cell.length_b   1.000
_cell.length_c   1.000
_cell.angle_alpha   90.00
_cell.angle_beta   90.00
_cell.angle_gamma   90.00
#
_symmetry.space_group_name_H-M   'P 1'
#
loop_
_entity.id
_entity.type
_entity.pdbx_description
1 polymer ?
#
loop_
_entity_poly.entity_id
_entity_poly.type
_entity_poly.pdbx_seq_one_letter_code
_entity_poly.pdbx_strand_id
1 'polypeptide(L)'
;MGGTAPKLPPVEGPTKAAIRCAENIALLRILHEIPQKALKNSPSSLAFRHDEYSLPFDRERHLTGVLAFLSCLKDDPGRIPATSVRESGKGSSLKLNVLVAVNRKSTEDGRSALQKIVEGFDRIFGHLHFIDQKEEGEIRDRVMDAIISMCEVRILERLNLGRKKTRKARNSANAGKSIIELLEEAVDELRRTDPTKSLDSETQSFVTRARSVIHQANAWKKHSVPAEMKALIREIFILRSLPKWNIITEGETGGSRMEKMIKRVSRYFEAAIFLCQTAKKFPIARKMTVVAVDLPADMLNQVRPQTNPSDFGTAFSRLGEGKKSRAFIHPLIETTDQIAEAQFLEYTSAILEPTTVHAEIQILAYCDLYPRGRYPRVVCSSKHACFLCNQFITLHAKMYTPSSHGRLYHRWRLPNFGTVNMKSGFNAQLEKFGMDSLKTMRQTNKRIKHPDPNESALHSLLLSETSLLNGIVAGSTGPEEINPNEGTEEDSVPQELENTKRHGVDEPDSEDEGSSTSDDVESVTAGVITENDAETSALAPSETKFDAVEERSEERSENQDSATSRTGKPDGNCEDGSCGDDRPEVAVPPSVVVVPPTPVPDETRPSPLAEVEWLPPLCDKGALNELKRGDVMSHSRDTETLGLLVDYPDAVAGSSGIENKSQCVRYTLEWLDSREAREIRLDQDIPIVDVDTLDTEVSIPLERGQRKVFYLSSGKSVLRVHLLPSS
;
A
#
# COMPACT_ATOMS: atom_id res chain seq x y z
N MET A 1 38.15 -7.36 5.44
CA MET A 1 38.09 -7.68 6.88
C MET A 1 36.89 -8.58 7.13
N GLY A 2 37.12 -9.86 7.46
CA GLY A 2 36.05 -10.82 7.74
C GLY A 2 35.43 -10.53 9.11
N GLY A 3 34.29 -9.86 9.12
CA GLY A 3 33.49 -9.70 10.34
C GLY A 3 32.81 -11.03 10.68
N THR A 4 33.21 -11.65 11.78
CA THR A 4 32.53 -12.80 12.37
C THR A 4 31.05 -12.46 12.57
N ALA A 5 30.17 -13.26 11.96
CA ALA A 5 28.73 -13.12 12.14
C ALA A 5 28.38 -13.16 13.64
N PRO A 6 27.48 -12.29 14.12
CA PRO A 6 27.06 -12.31 15.52
C PRO A 6 26.50 -13.69 15.86
N LYS A 7 27.00 -14.27 16.95
CA LYS A 7 26.56 -15.57 17.48
C LYS A 7 25.07 -15.44 17.83
N LEU A 8 24.19 -16.09 17.05
CA LEU A 8 22.76 -16.11 17.32
C LEU A 8 22.53 -16.78 18.70
N PRO A 9 21.61 -16.25 19.54
CA PRO A 9 21.25 -16.90 20.79
C PRO A 9 20.70 -18.31 20.53
N PRO A 10 20.83 -19.24 21.49
CA PRO A 10 20.37 -20.61 21.33
C PRO A 10 18.88 -20.68 20.97
N VAL A 11 18.56 -21.60 20.05
CA VAL A 11 17.21 -21.83 19.54
C VAL A 11 16.36 -22.47 20.63
N GLU A 12 15.68 -21.64 21.41
CA GLU A 12 14.56 -22.10 22.22
C GLU A 12 13.44 -22.55 21.27
N GLY A 13 12.89 -23.74 21.48
CA GLY A 13 11.66 -24.19 20.82
C GLY A 13 10.53 -23.15 20.98
N PRO A 14 9.38 -23.30 20.30
CA PRO A 14 8.34 -22.28 20.35
C PRO A 14 7.97 -22.02 21.82
N THR A 15 8.34 -20.83 22.26
CA THR A 15 8.16 -20.37 23.64
C THR A 15 6.68 -20.45 24.02
N LYS A 16 6.38 -20.54 25.32
CA LYS A 16 5.01 -20.39 25.85
C LYS A 16 4.26 -19.19 25.26
N ALA A 17 4.98 -18.11 24.93
CA ALA A 17 4.43 -16.92 24.28
C ALA A 17 3.95 -17.16 22.83
N ALA A 18 4.59 -18.07 22.07
CA ALA A 18 4.18 -18.41 20.70
C ALA A 18 2.91 -19.26 20.69
N ILE A 19 2.78 -20.22 21.62
CA ILE A 19 1.53 -20.97 21.81
C ILE A 19 0.40 -20.02 22.18
N ARG A 20 0.63 -19.14 23.16
CA ARG A 20 -0.36 -18.13 23.55
C ARG A 20 -0.77 -17.21 22.39
N CYS A 21 0.17 -16.86 21.51
CA CYS A 21 -0.15 -16.11 20.29
C CYS A 21 -1.07 -16.89 19.36
N ALA A 22 -0.78 -18.18 19.14
CA ALA A 22 -1.63 -19.04 18.32
C ALA A 22 -3.05 -19.16 18.91
N GLU A 23 -3.15 -19.40 20.22
CA GLU A 23 -4.43 -19.45 20.93
C GLU A 23 -5.19 -18.12 20.80
N ASN A 24 -4.54 -16.98 20.97
CA ASN A 24 -5.19 -15.67 20.88
C ASN A 24 -5.69 -15.39 19.45
N ILE A 25 -4.94 -15.79 18.42
CA ILE A 25 -5.40 -15.69 17.03
C ILE A 25 -6.60 -16.62 16.78
N ALA A 26 -6.57 -17.85 17.30
CA ALA A 26 -7.68 -18.80 17.19
C ALA A 26 -8.96 -18.28 17.89
N LEU A 27 -8.84 -17.72 19.09
CA LEU A 27 -9.94 -17.06 19.80
C LEU A 27 -10.52 -15.92 18.95
N LEU A 28 -9.67 -15.04 18.45
CA LEU A 28 -10.11 -13.92 17.61
C LEU A 28 -10.75 -14.39 16.31
N ARG A 29 -10.30 -15.50 15.71
CA ARG A 29 -10.93 -16.08 14.50
C ARG A 29 -12.35 -16.59 14.78
N ILE A 30 -12.57 -17.21 15.93
CA ILE A 30 -13.91 -17.66 16.36
C ILE A 30 -14.83 -16.44 16.55
N LEU A 31 -14.33 -15.39 17.20
CA LEU A 31 -15.10 -14.16 17.41
C LEU A 31 -15.36 -13.42 16.09
N HIS A 32 -14.34 -13.31 15.23
CA HIS A 32 -14.34 -12.47 14.04
C HIS A 32 -13.66 -13.11 12.83
N GLU A 33 -14.30 -13.01 11.68
CA GLU A 33 -13.63 -13.18 10.40
C GLU A 33 -12.80 -11.93 10.01
N ILE A 34 -13.41 -10.76 10.22
CA ILE A 34 -12.83 -9.44 9.94
C ILE A 34 -12.93 -8.65 11.24
N PRO A 35 -11.89 -8.71 12.11
CA PRO A 35 -11.90 -8.00 13.39
C PRO A 35 -12.10 -6.49 13.25
N GLN A 36 -11.56 -5.90 12.19
CA GLN A 36 -11.55 -4.45 12.00
C GLN A 36 -11.97 -4.09 10.58
N LYS A 37 -12.70 -2.98 10.41
CA LYS A 37 -12.95 -2.41 9.08
C LYS A 37 -11.62 -2.02 8.42
N ALA A 38 -11.61 -1.93 7.09
CA ALA A 38 -10.47 -1.39 6.37
C ALA A 38 -10.08 -0.01 6.94
N LEU A 39 -8.79 0.14 7.24
CA LEU A 39 -8.25 1.31 7.95
C LEU A 39 -7.10 1.90 7.12
N LYS A 40 -7.07 3.22 6.99
CA LYS A 40 -5.87 3.97 6.57
C LYS A 40 -5.13 4.39 7.83
N ASN A 41 -3.85 4.07 7.93
CA ASN A 41 -3.07 4.42 9.11
C ASN A 41 -2.54 5.84 8.98
N SER A 42 -2.55 6.60 10.07
CA SER A 42 -1.91 7.91 10.12
C SER A 42 -0.39 7.76 10.24
N PRO A 43 0.43 8.50 9.48
CA PRO A 43 1.86 8.58 9.69
C PRO A 43 2.26 9.23 11.03
N SER A 44 1.37 10.03 11.63
CA SER A 44 1.66 10.86 12.81
C SER A 44 1.99 10.08 14.08
N SER A 45 1.71 8.77 14.12
CA SER A 45 2.00 7.92 15.27
C SER A 45 3.47 7.48 15.39
N LEU A 46 4.32 7.83 14.42
CA LEU A 46 5.71 7.38 14.38
C LEU A 46 6.67 8.55 14.61
N ALA A 47 7.47 8.46 15.68
CA ALA A 47 8.51 9.43 16.00
C ALA A 47 9.75 9.20 15.13
N PHE A 48 9.68 9.53 13.85
CA PHE A 48 10.85 9.55 12.97
C PHE A 48 11.46 10.95 12.93
N ARG A 49 12.79 11.00 13.04
CA ARG A 49 13.56 12.22 12.84
C ARG A 49 13.71 12.49 11.34
N HIS A 50 12.98 13.46 10.81
CA HIS A 50 12.93 13.73 9.36
C HIS A 50 14.29 14.13 8.77
N ASP A 51 15.09 14.86 9.54
CA ASP A 51 16.46 15.30 9.25
C ASP A 51 17.44 14.14 9.03
N GLU A 52 17.11 12.95 9.53
CA GLU A 52 17.97 11.80 9.35
C GLU A 52 17.87 11.19 7.96
N TYR A 53 16.88 11.48 7.12
CA TYR A 53 16.67 10.77 5.85
C TYR A 53 16.90 11.66 4.63
N SER A 54 17.53 11.10 3.59
CA SER A 54 17.76 11.82 2.33
C SER A 54 16.53 11.82 1.42
N LEU A 55 15.73 10.75 1.49
CA LEU A 55 14.44 10.67 0.82
C LEU A 55 13.33 11.21 1.75
N PRO A 56 12.48 12.17 1.32
CA PRO A 56 11.33 12.58 2.12
C PRO A 56 10.37 11.43 2.41
N PHE A 57 9.69 11.46 3.56
CA PHE A 57 8.81 10.36 4.00
C PHE A 57 7.74 10.01 2.97
N ASP A 58 7.04 11.01 2.42
CA ASP A 58 6.02 10.74 1.40
C ASP A 58 6.63 10.14 0.13
N ARG A 59 7.84 10.55 -0.26
CA ARG A 59 8.52 9.94 -1.41
C ARG A 59 8.93 8.50 -1.12
N GLU A 60 9.40 8.20 0.09
CA GLU A 60 9.65 6.85 0.56
C GLU A 60 8.38 5.99 0.51
N ARG A 61 7.26 6.53 1.00
CA ARG A 61 5.95 5.85 1.01
C ARG A 61 5.48 5.47 -0.39
N HIS A 62 5.50 6.42 -1.32
CA HIS A 62 5.07 6.17 -2.70
C HIS A 62 6.03 5.23 -3.43
N LEU A 63 7.35 5.41 -3.27
CA LEU A 63 8.36 4.53 -3.86
C LEU A 63 8.19 3.09 -3.37
N THR A 64 8.04 2.90 -2.07
CA THR A 64 7.78 1.59 -1.48
C THR A 64 6.49 0.98 -2.03
N GLY A 65 5.41 1.76 -2.16
CA GLY A 65 4.15 1.32 -2.77
C GLY A 65 4.28 0.91 -4.25
N VAL A 66 5.03 1.66 -5.06
CA VAL A 66 5.30 1.31 -6.47
C VAL A 66 6.09 0.02 -6.57
N LEU A 67 7.16 -0.11 -5.77
CA LEU A 67 7.97 -1.32 -5.74
C LEU A 67 7.15 -2.52 -5.25
N ALA A 68 6.32 -2.36 -4.23
CA ALA A 68 5.41 -3.41 -3.76
C ALA A 68 4.42 -3.84 -4.86
N PHE A 69 3.88 -2.87 -5.61
CA PHE A 69 3.01 -3.16 -6.75
C PHE A 69 3.73 -3.97 -7.83
N LEU A 70 4.92 -3.56 -8.25
CA LEU A 70 5.71 -4.22 -9.31
C LEU A 70 6.23 -5.60 -8.89
N SER A 71 6.58 -5.78 -7.61
CA SER A 71 7.12 -7.04 -7.09
C SER A 71 6.14 -8.21 -7.20
N CYS A 72 4.83 -7.95 -7.32
CA CYS A 72 3.84 -9.01 -7.44
C CYS A 72 3.73 -9.43 -8.92
N LEU A 73 4.32 -10.58 -9.23
CA LEU A 73 4.50 -11.10 -10.60
C LEU A 73 3.32 -11.93 -11.12
N LYS A 74 2.46 -12.40 -10.22
CA LYS A 74 1.27 -13.21 -10.50
C LYS A 74 0.24 -13.03 -9.38
N ASP A 75 -1.04 -13.25 -9.65
CA ASP A 75 -2.08 -13.22 -8.62
C ASP A 75 -2.10 -14.53 -7.80
N ASP A 76 -1.04 -14.75 -7.02
CA ASP A 76 -0.87 -15.91 -6.13
C ASP A 76 -1.02 -15.49 -4.64
N PRO A 77 -2.14 -15.86 -3.98
CA PRO A 77 -2.36 -15.48 -2.59
C PRO A 77 -1.36 -16.11 -1.61
N GLY A 78 -0.69 -17.20 -1.99
CA GLY A 78 0.36 -17.83 -1.19
C GLY A 78 1.72 -17.15 -1.30
N ARG A 79 1.93 -16.26 -2.28
CA ARG A 79 3.22 -15.64 -2.63
C ARG A 79 3.15 -14.13 -2.71
N ILE A 80 2.41 -13.50 -1.81
CA ILE A 80 2.31 -12.04 -1.77
C ILE A 80 3.68 -11.46 -1.38
N PRO A 81 4.25 -10.56 -2.19
CA PRO A 81 5.48 -9.87 -1.86
C PRO A 81 5.21 -8.61 -1.04
N ALA A 82 6.18 -8.25 -0.21
CA ALA A 82 6.29 -6.94 0.42
C ALA A 82 7.64 -6.32 0.10
N THR A 83 7.68 -5.00 0.12
CA THR A 83 8.89 -4.22 -0.07
C THR A 83 9.03 -3.14 0.99
N SER A 84 10.27 -2.70 1.18
CA SER A 84 10.65 -1.56 2.00
C SER A 84 11.93 -0.96 1.43
N VAL A 85 12.18 0.33 1.64
CA VAL A 85 13.40 0.98 1.17
C VAL A 85 14.22 1.49 2.35
N ARG A 86 15.53 1.20 2.31
CA ARG A 86 16.45 1.47 3.41
C ARG A 86 17.67 2.23 2.92
N GLU A 87 17.95 3.37 3.51
CA GLU A 87 19.19 4.10 3.23
C GLU A 87 20.38 3.44 3.94
N SER A 88 21.45 3.16 3.18
CA SER A 88 22.68 2.57 3.72
C SER A 88 23.92 3.27 3.18
N GLY A 89 24.98 3.30 4.00
CA GLY A 89 26.21 4.04 3.69
C GLY A 89 26.18 5.49 4.22
N LYS A 90 27.23 6.25 3.91
CA LYS A 90 27.36 7.68 4.25
C LYS A 90 28.01 8.43 3.09
N GLY A 91 27.68 9.72 2.94
CA GLY A 91 28.29 10.58 1.92
C GLY A 91 28.17 10.00 0.51
N SER A 92 29.29 9.88 -0.20
CA SER A 92 29.34 9.38 -1.58
C SER A 92 28.93 7.90 -1.72
N SER A 93 29.04 7.11 -0.64
CA SER A 93 28.66 5.69 -0.61
C SER A 93 27.18 5.47 -0.27
N LEU A 94 26.40 6.55 -0.10
CA LEU A 94 24.99 6.47 0.23
C LEU A 94 24.21 5.83 -0.92
N LYS A 95 23.44 4.79 -0.60
CA LYS A 95 22.62 4.02 -1.54
C LYS A 95 21.30 3.61 -0.91
N LEU A 96 20.33 3.28 -1.76
CA LEU A 96 18.99 2.88 -1.33
C LEU A 96 18.80 1.37 -1.54
N ASN A 97 18.81 0.61 -0.44
CA ASN A 97 18.54 -0.83 -0.49
C ASN A 97 17.03 -1.05 -0.53
N VAL A 98 16.54 -1.69 -1.59
CA VAL A 98 15.15 -2.13 -1.72
C VAL A 98 15.05 -3.53 -1.14
N LEU A 99 14.52 -3.64 0.09
CA LEU A 99 14.28 -4.90 0.77
C LEU A 99 13.04 -5.55 0.16
N VAL A 100 13.12 -6.83 -0.19
CA VAL A 100 12.00 -7.59 -0.74
C VAL A 100 11.86 -8.91 0.00
N ALA A 101 10.64 -9.24 0.40
CA ALA A 101 10.28 -10.55 0.93
C ALA A 101 9.02 -11.08 0.22
N VAL A 102 8.79 -12.39 0.27
CA VAL A 102 7.55 -13.03 -0.16
C VAL A 102 7.00 -13.89 0.97
N ASN A 103 5.68 -14.00 1.04
CA ASN A 103 5.01 -14.95 1.92
C ASN A 103 5.64 -16.35 1.75
N ARG A 104 6.22 -16.87 2.84
CA ARG A 104 6.88 -18.18 2.85
C ARG A 104 6.81 -18.89 4.19
N LYS A 105 6.87 -20.21 4.13
CA LYS A 105 6.85 -21.14 5.28
C LYS A 105 8.25 -21.54 5.74
N SER A 106 9.20 -21.60 4.82
CA SER A 106 10.59 -22.01 5.04
C SER A 106 11.53 -21.17 4.16
N THR A 107 12.85 -21.40 4.28
CA THR A 107 13.88 -20.73 3.49
C THR A 107 13.84 -21.10 2.00
N GLU A 108 13.48 -22.35 1.67
CA GLU A 108 13.32 -22.87 0.31
C GLU A 108 12.03 -22.35 -0.35
N ASP A 109 10.99 -22.22 0.47
CA ASP A 109 9.65 -21.84 0.04
C ASP A 109 9.65 -20.41 -0.52
N GLY A 110 9.33 -20.27 -1.81
CA GLY A 110 9.21 -18.96 -2.47
C GLY A 110 10.53 -18.36 -2.95
N ARG A 111 11.66 -19.06 -2.81
CA ARG A 111 12.98 -18.58 -3.28
C ARG A 111 12.98 -18.23 -4.77
N SER A 112 12.40 -19.07 -5.61
CA SER A 112 12.33 -18.81 -7.06
C SER A 112 11.50 -17.57 -7.41
N ALA A 113 10.42 -17.31 -6.65
CA ALA A 113 9.64 -16.08 -6.81
C ALA A 113 10.47 -14.85 -6.40
N LEU A 114 11.18 -14.94 -5.27
CA LEU A 114 12.03 -13.85 -4.78
C LEU A 114 13.18 -13.55 -5.75
N GLN A 115 13.82 -14.58 -6.31
CA GLN A 115 14.88 -14.42 -7.31
C GLN A 115 14.38 -13.71 -8.58
N LYS A 116 13.21 -14.10 -9.10
CA LYS A 116 12.61 -13.41 -10.26
C LYS A 116 12.32 -11.94 -9.97
N ILE A 117 11.90 -11.62 -8.74
CA ILE A 117 11.67 -10.23 -8.33
C ILE A 117 13.00 -9.45 -8.28
N VAL A 118 14.04 -10.04 -7.71
CA VAL A 118 15.40 -9.48 -7.66
C VAL A 118 15.91 -9.17 -9.07
N GLU A 119 15.90 -10.16 -9.96
CA GLU A 119 16.35 -10.01 -11.35
C GLU A 119 15.56 -8.94 -12.11
N GLY A 120 14.24 -8.86 -11.88
CA GLY A 120 13.38 -7.84 -12.46
C GLY A 120 13.75 -6.43 -11.98
N PHE A 121 13.95 -6.25 -10.67
CA PHE A 121 14.35 -4.97 -10.12
C PHE A 121 15.77 -4.55 -10.52
N ASP A 122 16.73 -5.48 -10.59
CA ASP A 122 18.08 -5.17 -11.03
C ASP A 122 18.10 -4.62 -12.46
N ARG A 123 17.27 -5.17 -13.36
CA ARG A 123 17.10 -4.61 -14.72
C ARG A 123 16.55 -3.18 -14.69
N ILE A 124 15.49 -2.96 -13.90
CA ILE A 124 14.87 -1.63 -13.77
C ILE A 124 15.87 -0.61 -13.21
N PHE A 125 16.55 -0.95 -12.11
CA PHE A 125 17.49 -0.04 -11.44
C PHE A 125 18.74 0.20 -12.27
N GLY A 126 19.20 -0.80 -13.04
CA GLY A 126 20.28 -0.65 -14.00
C GLY A 126 20.01 0.42 -15.05
N HIS A 127 18.76 0.58 -15.51
CA HIS A 127 18.38 1.68 -16.40
C HIS A 127 18.30 3.03 -15.67
N LEU A 128 17.70 3.07 -14.47
CA LEU A 128 17.57 4.31 -13.68
C LEU A 128 18.92 4.89 -13.25
N HIS A 129 19.96 4.07 -13.16
CA HIS A 129 21.32 4.52 -12.84
C HIS A 129 21.84 5.58 -13.82
N PHE A 130 21.51 5.45 -15.11
CA PHE A 130 22.01 6.29 -16.19
C PHE A 130 21.08 7.46 -16.56
N ILE A 131 20.08 7.77 -15.72
CA ILE A 131 19.04 8.76 -16.07
C ILE A 131 19.56 10.18 -16.29
N ASP A 132 20.70 10.54 -15.71
CA ASP A 132 21.34 11.86 -15.90
C ASP A 132 22.26 11.91 -17.11
N GLN A 133 22.55 10.76 -17.74
CA GLN A 133 23.52 10.65 -18.84
C GLN A 133 22.83 10.49 -20.20
N LYS A 134 21.53 10.20 -20.21
CA LYS A 134 20.76 9.87 -21.41
C LYS A 134 19.47 10.65 -21.46
N GLU A 135 18.84 10.64 -22.63
CA GLU A 135 17.52 11.23 -22.79
C GLU A 135 16.48 10.51 -21.91
N GLU A 136 15.68 11.29 -21.19
CA GLU A 136 14.67 10.75 -20.25
C GLU A 136 13.65 9.85 -20.97
N GLY A 137 13.30 10.16 -22.22
CA GLY A 137 12.42 9.33 -23.05
C GLY A 137 12.98 7.93 -23.26
N GLU A 138 14.25 7.82 -23.68
CA GLU A 138 14.94 6.55 -23.92
C GLU A 138 15.03 5.70 -22.65
N ILE A 139 15.40 6.31 -21.52
CA ILE A 139 15.48 5.61 -20.23
C ILE A 139 14.10 5.12 -19.78
N ARG A 140 13.07 5.97 -19.89
CA ARG A 140 11.70 5.61 -19.54
C ARG A 140 11.21 4.44 -20.38
N ASP A 141 11.50 4.42 -21.67
CA ASP A 141 11.10 3.33 -22.55
C ASP A 141 11.78 2.01 -22.18
N ARG A 142 13.06 2.03 -21.81
CA ARG A 142 13.80 0.85 -21.30
C ARG A 142 13.30 0.39 -19.93
N VAL A 143 13.00 1.33 -19.03
CA VAL A 143 12.36 1.03 -17.74
C VAL A 143 11.00 0.38 -17.96
N MET A 144 10.21 0.86 -18.93
CA MET A 144 8.93 0.27 -19.28
C MET A 144 9.09 -1.15 -19.84
N ASP A 145 10.08 -1.40 -20.71
CA ASP A 145 10.40 -2.75 -21.19
C ASP A 145 10.75 -3.70 -20.04
N ALA A 146 11.59 -3.25 -19.11
CA ALA A 146 11.97 -4.04 -17.95
C ALA A 146 10.76 -4.36 -17.04
N ILE A 147 9.86 -3.37 -16.83
CA ILE A 147 8.60 -3.57 -16.08
C ILE A 147 7.70 -4.59 -16.77
N ILE A 148 7.52 -4.48 -18.09
CA ILE A 148 6.68 -5.41 -18.86
C ILE A 148 7.24 -6.82 -18.78
N SER A 149 8.54 -6.99 -19.03
CA SER A 149 9.22 -8.28 -18.93
C SER A 149 9.07 -8.91 -17.54
N MET A 150 9.15 -8.10 -16.47
CA MET A 150 8.97 -8.56 -15.10
C MET A 150 7.50 -8.93 -14.79
N CYS A 151 6.53 -8.14 -15.26
CA CYS A 151 5.13 -8.22 -14.84
C CYS A 151 4.19 -8.84 -15.88
N GLU A 152 4.70 -9.37 -16.99
CA GLU A 152 3.93 -9.83 -18.15
C GLU A 152 2.76 -10.74 -17.74
N VAL A 153 3.06 -11.81 -17.00
CA VAL A 153 2.06 -12.79 -16.54
C VAL A 153 0.89 -12.10 -15.83
N ARG A 154 1.19 -11.20 -14.88
CA ARG A 154 0.16 -10.49 -14.12
C ARG A 154 -0.58 -9.45 -14.96
N ILE A 155 0.08 -8.80 -15.91
CA ILE A 155 -0.59 -7.90 -16.86
C ILE A 155 -1.64 -8.69 -17.65
N LEU A 156 -1.28 -9.88 -18.14
CA LEU A 156 -2.17 -10.76 -18.88
C LEU A 156 -3.32 -11.32 -18.06
N GLU A 157 -3.07 -11.69 -16.80
CA GLU A 157 -4.12 -12.11 -15.87
C GLU A 157 -5.10 -10.96 -15.61
N ARG A 158 -4.60 -9.73 -15.44
CA ARG A 158 -5.44 -8.55 -15.19
C ARG A 158 -6.26 -8.12 -16.40
N LEU A 159 -5.73 -8.26 -17.61
CA LEU A 159 -6.46 -8.01 -18.85
C LEU A 159 -7.32 -9.20 -19.29
N ASN A 160 -7.11 -10.36 -18.65
CA ASN A 160 -7.72 -11.63 -18.98
C ASN A 160 -7.49 -12.00 -20.46
N LEU A 161 -6.24 -11.84 -20.91
CA LEU A 161 -5.78 -12.16 -22.27
C LEU A 161 -5.01 -13.50 -22.33
N GLY A 162 -4.61 -14.06 -21.19
CA GLY A 162 -3.67 -15.20 -21.10
C GLY A 162 -4.26 -16.61 -20.96
N ARG A 163 -5.58 -16.86 -21.13
CA ARG A 163 -6.16 -18.22 -20.98
C ARG A 163 -7.16 -18.60 -22.07
N LYS A 164 -6.99 -19.81 -22.64
CA LYS A 164 -8.09 -20.57 -23.27
C LYS A 164 -9.02 -21.05 -22.14
N LYS A 165 -10.26 -20.54 -22.08
CA LYS A 165 -11.24 -20.86 -21.02
C LYS A 165 -11.48 -22.39 -20.96
N THR A 166 -11.26 -23.02 -19.80
CA THR A 166 -11.70 -24.41 -19.58
C THR A 166 -13.24 -24.48 -19.60
N ARG A 167 -13.79 -25.62 -20.07
CA ARG A 167 -15.23 -25.81 -20.32
C ARG A 167 -16.13 -25.48 -19.11
N LYS A 168 -15.62 -25.62 -17.88
CA LYS A 168 -16.32 -25.25 -16.62
C LYS A 168 -16.48 -23.74 -16.39
N ALA A 169 -15.60 -22.89 -16.93
CA ALA A 169 -15.68 -21.44 -16.75
C ALA A 169 -16.73 -20.76 -17.64
N ARG A 170 -17.23 -21.46 -18.67
CA ARG A 170 -18.24 -20.95 -19.62
C ARG A 170 -19.65 -20.80 -19.03
N ASN A 171 -19.96 -21.48 -17.93
CA ASN A 171 -21.32 -21.58 -17.41
C ASN A 171 -21.71 -20.48 -16.40
N SER A 172 -20.81 -19.54 -16.10
CA SER A 172 -21.13 -18.36 -15.29
C SER A 172 -21.24 -17.15 -16.21
N ALA A 173 -22.46 -16.61 -16.36
CA ALA A 173 -22.75 -15.46 -17.22
C ALA A 173 -21.91 -14.20 -16.90
N ASN A 174 -21.29 -14.13 -15.72
CA ASN A 174 -20.51 -12.97 -15.25
C ASN A 174 -19.04 -13.27 -14.89
N ALA A 175 -18.53 -14.48 -15.12
CA ALA A 175 -17.13 -14.81 -14.84
C ALA A 175 -16.27 -14.78 -16.12
N GLY A 176 -15.45 -13.73 -16.28
CA GLY A 176 -14.26 -13.80 -17.14
C GLY A 176 -14.38 -13.13 -18.51
N LYS A 177 -15.06 -11.98 -18.61
CA LYS A 177 -14.88 -11.09 -19.78
C LYS A 177 -13.47 -10.50 -19.77
N SER A 178 -12.87 -10.43 -20.96
CA SER A 178 -11.59 -9.78 -21.25
C SER A 178 -11.78 -8.29 -21.43
N ILE A 179 -10.68 -7.54 -21.44
CA ILE A 179 -10.74 -6.09 -21.65
C ILE A 179 -11.35 -5.74 -23.01
N ILE A 180 -11.13 -6.59 -24.02
CA ILE A 180 -11.68 -6.45 -25.37
C ILE A 180 -13.20 -6.54 -25.31
N GLU A 181 -13.74 -7.64 -24.78
CA GLU A 181 -15.19 -7.87 -24.68
C GLU A 181 -15.88 -6.75 -23.89
N LEU A 182 -15.27 -6.26 -22.81
CA LEU A 182 -15.83 -5.17 -22.00
C LEU A 182 -15.85 -3.83 -22.75
N LEU A 183 -14.79 -3.49 -23.47
CA LEU A 183 -14.73 -2.24 -24.24
C LEU A 183 -15.62 -2.28 -25.48
N GLU A 184 -15.78 -3.44 -26.12
CA GLU A 184 -16.72 -3.63 -27.23
C GLU A 184 -18.17 -3.39 -26.77
N GLU A 185 -18.55 -3.99 -25.63
CA GLU A 185 -19.87 -3.78 -25.02
C GLU A 185 -20.12 -2.32 -24.66
N ALA A 186 -19.14 -1.64 -24.05
CA ALA A 186 -19.18 -0.22 -23.72
C ALA A 186 -19.40 0.66 -24.98
N VAL A 187 -18.57 0.45 -26.01
CA VAL A 187 -18.66 1.19 -27.27
C VAL A 187 -20.00 0.97 -27.98
N ASP A 188 -20.51 -0.26 -27.97
CA ASP A 188 -21.79 -0.58 -28.59
C ASP A 188 -22.97 -0.02 -27.81
N GLU A 189 -22.90 0.00 -26.47
CA GLU A 189 -23.95 0.59 -25.64
C GLU A 189 -24.06 2.10 -25.87
N LEU A 190 -22.92 2.82 -25.87
CA LEU A 190 -22.87 4.25 -26.18
C LEU A 190 -23.41 4.59 -27.56
N ARG A 191 -23.30 3.68 -28.54
CA ARG A 191 -23.90 3.84 -29.87
C ARG A 191 -25.41 3.60 -29.87
N ARG A 192 -25.92 2.74 -28.98
CA ARG A 192 -27.37 2.43 -28.87
C ARG A 192 -28.14 3.53 -28.16
N THR A 193 -27.52 4.19 -27.18
CA THR A 193 -28.21 5.17 -26.32
C THR A 193 -28.57 6.46 -27.05
N ASP A 194 -27.89 6.79 -28.16
CA ASP A 194 -28.21 8.00 -28.94
C ASP A 194 -28.00 7.83 -30.46
N PRO A 195 -28.90 7.10 -31.17
CA PRO A 195 -28.75 6.85 -32.62
C PRO A 195 -29.00 8.09 -33.49
N THR A 196 -29.57 9.16 -32.92
CA THR A 196 -30.11 10.32 -33.65
C THR A 196 -29.46 11.65 -33.30
N LYS A 197 -28.64 11.74 -32.24
CA LYS A 197 -27.77 12.89 -32.00
C LYS A 197 -26.30 12.52 -32.21
N SER A 198 -25.52 13.45 -32.76
CA SER A 198 -24.06 13.34 -32.76
C SER A 198 -23.58 13.15 -31.33
N LEU A 199 -22.80 12.10 -31.09
CA LEU A 199 -22.06 11.93 -29.83
C LEU A 199 -21.30 13.23 -29.52
N ASP A 200 -21.29 13.63 -28.24
CA ASP A 200 -20.46 14.74 -27.84
C ASP A 200 -18.97 14.42 -28.08
N SER A 201 -18.16 15.46 -28.26
CA SER A 201 -16.73 15.35 -28.60
C SER A 201 -15.94 14.47 -27.62
N GLU A 202 -16.33 14.46 -26.34
CA GLU A 202 -15.63 13.69 -25.30
C GLU A 202 -16.03 12.22 -25.34
N THR A 203 -17.31 11.91 -25.56
CA THR A 203 -17.78 10.53 -25.79
C THR A 203 -17.16 9.96 -27.07
N GLN A 204 -17.05 10.75 -28.14
CA GLN A 204 -16.35 10.36 -29.36
C GLN A 204 -14.86 10.09 -29.12
N SER A 205 -14.21 10.89 -28.26
CA SER A 205 -12.82 10.68 -27.83
C SER A 205 -12.66 9.38 -27.07
N PHE A 206 -13.58 9.06 -26.14
CA PHE A 206 -13.60 7.77 -25.44
C PHE A 206 -13.73 6.60 -26.41
N VAL A 207 -14.72 6.65 -27.31
CA VAL A 207 -14.95 5.59 -28.30
C VAL A 207 -13.72 5.36 -29.18
N THR A 208 -13.07 6.44 -29.62
CA THR A 208 -11.83 6.36 -30.42
C THR A 208 -10.70 5.69 -29.63
N ARG A 209 -10.49 6.08 -28.38
CA ARG A 209 -9.45 5.50 -27.51
C ARG A 209 -9.76 4.05 -27.11
N ALA A 210 -11.01 3.72 -26.84
CA ALA A 210 -11.44 2.36 -26.56
C ALA A 210 -11.16 1.42 -27.75
N ARG A 211 -11.45 1.86 -28.98
CA ARG A 211 -11.12 1.10 -30.20
C ARG A 211 -9.61 0.94 -30.40
N SER A 212 -8.82 1.96 -30.08
CA SER A 212 -7.35 1.87 -30.10
C SER A 212 -6.85 0.80 -29.14
N VAL A 213 -7.37 0.76 -27.90
CA VAL A 213 -7.05 -0.30 -26.92
C VAL A 213 -7.44 -1.68 -27.44
N ILE A 214 -8.64 -1.84 -28.01
CA ILE A 214 -9.09 -3.11 -28.61
C ILE A 214 -8.13 -3.55 -29.73
N HIS A 215 -7.76 -2.64 -30.62
CA HIS A 215 -6.84 -2.91 -31.72
C HIS A 215 -5.48 -3.39 -31.20
N GLN A 216 -4.88 -2.69 -30.24
CA GLN A 216 -3.59 -3.07 -29.65
C GLN A 216 -3.67 -4.40 -28.89
N ALA A 217 -4.78 -4.66 -28.19
CA ALA A 217 -4.98 -5.93 -27.50
C ALA A 217 -5.11 -7.12 -28.46
N ASN A 218 -5.74 -6.90 -29.62
CA ASN A 218 -5.82 -7.90 -30.69
C ASN A 218 -4.48 -8.10 -31.41
N ALA A 219 -3.71 -7.04 -31.64
CA ALA A 219 -2.34 -7.14 -32.16
C ALA A 219 -1.48 -8.00 -31.24
N TRP A 220 -1.48 -7.70 -29.92
CA TRP A 220 -0.78 -8.50 -28.92
C TRP A 220 -1.22 -9.97 -28.90
N LYS A 221 -2.52 -10.26 -28.99
CA LYS A 221 -3.01 -11.65 -29.07
C LYS A 221 -2.49 -12.39 -30.30
N LYS A 222 -2.21 -11.67 -31.39
CA LYS A 222 -1.78 -12.26 -32.67
C LYS A 222 -0.28 -12.50 -32.72
N HIS A 223 0.53 -11.55 -32.26
CA HIS A 223 1.99 -11.61 -32.38
C HIS A 223 2.71 -11.85 -31.05
N SER A 224 2.10 -11.46 -29.94
CA SER A 224 2.61 -11.65 -28.57
C SER A 224 4.03 -11.12 -28.38
N VAL A 225 4.31 -9.94 -28.95
CA VAL A 225 5.61 -9.27 -28.82
C VAL A 225 5.60 -8.16 -27.76
N PRO A 226 6.73 -7.89 -27.07
CA PRO A 226 6.80 -6.90 -26.00
C PRO A 226 6.40 -5.47 -26.42
N ALA A 227 6.73 -5.08 -27.66
CA ALA A 227 6.41 -3.75 -28.19
C ALA A 227 4.89 -3.48 -28.23
N GLU A 228 4.09 -4.47 -28.61
CA GLU A 228 2.63 -4.38 -28.65
C GLU A 228 2.04 -4.32 -27.23
N MET A 229 2.62 -5.07 -26.28
CA MET A 229 2.22 -4.97 -24.88
C MET A 229 2.48 -3.57 -24.33
N LYS A 230 3.62 -2.96 -24.68
CA LYS A 230 3.93 -1.58 -24.31
C LYS A 230 2.92 -0.60 -24.88
N ALA A 231 2.62 -0.72 -26.18
CA ALA A 231 1.63 0.12 -26.85
C ALA A 231 0.24 -0.03 -26.21
N LEU A 232 -0.19 -1.25 -25.91
CA LEU A 232 -1.45 -1.55 -25.23
C LEU A 232 -1.54 -0.88 -23.86
N ILE A 233 -0.52 -1.03 -23.02
CA ILE A 233 -0.51 -0.42 -21.68
C ILE A 233 -0.56 1.11 -21.77
N ARG A 234 0.14 1.70 -22.75
CA ARG A 234 0.11 3.15 -22.98
C ARG A 234 -1.27 3.62 -23.42
N GLU A 235 -1.93 2.94 -24.36
CA GLU A 235 -3.29 3.30 -24.78
C GLU A 235 -4.31 3.15 -23.63
N ILE A 236 -4.15 2.13 -22.78
CA ILE A 236 -4.96 1.97 -21.56
C ILE A 236 -4.74 3.13 -20.58
N PHE A 237 -3.51 3.61 -20.44
CA PHE A 237 -3.20 4.79 -19.62
C PHE A 237 -3.84 6.07 -20.19
N ILE A 238 -3.77 6.27 -21.51
CA ILE A 238 -4.40 7.42 -22.19
C ILE A 238 -5.93 7.38 -22.03
N LEU A 239 -6.54 6.20 -22.26
CA LEU A 239 -7.98 6.01 -22.11
C LEU A 239 -8.47 6.39 -20.70
N ARG A 240 -7.73 5.99 -19.66
CA ARG A 240 -8.03 6.35 -18.26
C ARG A 240 -7.93 7.85 -17.99
N SER A 241 -7.09 8.56 -18.73
CA SER A 241 -6.78 9.97 -18.51
C SER A 241 -7.79 10.93 -19.15
N LEU A 242 -8.88 10.40 -19.73
CA LEU A 242 -9.92 11.22 -20.37
C LEU A 242 -10.80 11.96 -19.31
N PRO A 243 -11.16 13.25 -19.53
CA PRO A 243 -11.91 14.06 -18.56
C PRO A 243 -13.27 13.48 -18.12
N LYS A 244 -13.96 12.72 -18.97
CA LYS A 244 -15.25 12.06 -18.70
C LYS A 244 -15.18 10.57 -18.40
N TRP A 245 -13.99 10.00 -18.19
CA TRP A 245 -13.80 8.57 -17.94
C TRP A 245 -14.77 8.01 -16.88
N ASN A 246 -14.87 8.65 -15.70
CA ASN A 246 -15.71 8.16 -14.61
C ASN A 246 -17.20 8.15 -14.97
N ILE A 247 -17.68 9.21 -15.64
CA ILE A 247 -19.09 9.36 -16.03
C ILE A 247 -19.50 8.24 -17.00
N ILE A 248 -18.63 7.93 -17.96
CA ILE A 248 -18.88 6.89 -18.96
C ILE A 248 -18.89 5.52 -18.29
N THR A 249 -17.93 5.24 -17.39
CA THR A 249 -17.83 3.92 -16.75
C THR A 249 -18.84 3.67 -15.62
N GLU A 250 -19.44 4.69 -15.04
CA GLU A 250 -20.46 4.54 -13.99
C GLU A 250 -21.83 4.12 -14.56
N GLY A 251 -22.12 4.46 -15.82
CA GLY A 251 -23.40 4.16 -16.49
C GLY A 251 -23.50 2.76 -17.12
N GLU A 252 -22.40 2.01 -17.20
CA GLU A 252 -22.33 0.78 -18.01
C GLU A 252 -22.46 -0.52 -17.20
N THR A 253 -23.17 -1.51 -17.77
CA THR A 253 -23.26 -2.87 -17.24
C THR A 253 -21.89 -3.56 -17.27
N GLY A 254 -21.21 -3.59 -16.12
CA GLY A 254 -19.83 -4.12 -16.02
C GLY A 254 -18.74 -3.06 -15.92
N GLY A 255 -19.11 -1.77 -15.90
CA GLY A 255 -18.21 -0.63 -15.79
C GLY A 255 -17.24 -0.74 -14.61
N SER A 256 -17.71 -1.18 -13.43
CA SER A 256 -16.84 -1.38 -12.25
C SER A 256 -15.73 -2.42 -12.44
N ARG A 257 -15.88 -3.39 -13.36
CA ARG A 257 -14.84 -4.39 -13.66
C ARG A 257 -13.85 -3.84 -14.67
N MET A 258 -14.35 -3.28 -15.77
CA MET A 258 -13.53 -2.62 -16.79
C MET A 258 -12.66 -1.55 -16.15
N GLU A 259 -13.25 -0.74 -15.28
CA GLU A 259 -12.57 0.31 -14.55
C GLU A 259 -11.46 -0.22 -13.65
N LYS A 260 -11.70 -1.30 -12.91
CA LYS A 260 -10.65 -1.96 -12.12
C LYS A 260 -9.51 -2.47 -12.99
N MET A 261 -9.79 -3.05 -14.16
CA MET A 261 -8.76 -3.56 -15.08
C MET A 261 -7.91 -2.41 -15.62
N ILE A 262 -8.55 -1.36 -16.13
CA ILE A 262 -7.87 -0.17 -16.67
C ILE A 262 -7.06 0.51 -15.57
N LYS A 263 -7.64 0.83 -14.40
CA LYS A 263 -6.91 1.41 -13.27
C LYS A 263 -5.67 0.59 -12.87
N ARG A 264 -5.79 -0.74 -12.83
CA ARG A 264 -4.69 -1.64 -12.46
C ARG A 264 -3.59 -1.72 -13.51
N VAL A 265 -3.93 -1.65 -14.79
CA VAL A 265 -2.96 -1.80 -15.89
C VAL A 265 -2.29 -0.47 -16.22
N SER A 266 -3.01 0.65 -16.21
CA SER A 266 -2.42 1.99 -16.36
C SER A 266 -1.30 2.25 -15.33
N ARG A 267 -1.39 1.60 -14.15
CA ARG A 267 -0.42 1.74 -13.06
C ARG A 267 1.00 1.30 -13.43
N TYR A 268 1.18 0.38 -14.39
CA TYR A 268 2.52 0.00 -14.86
C TYR A 268 3.22 1.15 -15.59
N PHE A 269 2.47 1.91 -16.40
CA PHE A 269 2.98 3.11 -17.06
C PHE A 269 3.26 4.23 -16.06
N GLU A 270 2.32 4.46 -15.12
CA GLU A 270 2.54 5.43 -14.03
C GLU A 270 3.77 5.09 -13.18
N ALA A 271 4.02 3.80 -12.92
CA ALA A 271 5.20 3.35 -12.20
C ALA A 271 6.50 3.69 -12.94
N ALA A 272 6.55 3.49 -14.26
CA ALA A 272 7.71 3.84 -15.07
C ALA A 272 8.02 5.34 -14.98
N ILE A 273 6.99 6.19 -15.14
CA ILE A 273 7.12 7.65 -14.99
C ILE A 273 7.60 8.00 -13.58
N PHE A 274 6.93 7.48 -12.55
CA PHE A 274 7.25 7.79 -11.16
C PHE A 274 8.70 7.41 -10.81
N LEU A 275 9.16 6.25 -11.25
CA LEU A 275 10.52 5.77 -10.98
C LEU A 275 11.58 6.66 -11.66
N CYS A 276 11.37 7.02 -12.93
CA CYS A 276 12.26 7.93 -13.64
C CYS A 276 12.33 9.30 -12.94
N GLN A 277 11.19 9.86 -12.58
CA GLN A 277 11.14 11.15 -11.89
C GLN A 277 11.80 11.11 -10.51
N THR A 278 11.59 10.02 -9.77
CA THR A 278 12.21 9.83 -8.46
C THR A 278 13.73 9.70 -8.61
N ALA A 279 14.22 8.95 -9.58
CA ALA A 279 15.66 8.83 -9.87
C ALA A 279 16.27 10.16 -10.34
N LYS A 280 15.57 10.93 -11.18
CA LYS A 280 16.01 12.25 -11.64
C LYS A 280 16.12 13.23 -10.49
N LYS A 281 15.10 13.30 -9.63
CA LYS A 281 15.02 14.25 -8.50
C LYS A 281 15.92 13.87 -7.33
N PHE A 282 16.08 12.58 -7.03
CA PHE A 282 16.80 12.11 -5.85
C PHE A 282 17.99 11.23 -6.28
N PRO A 283 19.23 11.74 -6.23
CA PRO A 283 20.42 10.98 -6.66
C PRO A 283 20.59 9.63 -5.95
N ILE A 284 20.15 9.50 -4.70
CA ILE A 284 20.17 8.23 -3.96
C ILE A 284 19.33 7.14 -4.64
N ALA A 285 18.23 7.51 -5.33
CA ALA A 285 17.37 6.57 -6.04
C ALA A 285 18.02 6.02 -7.33
N ARG A 286 19.06 6.66 -7.87
CA ARG A 286 19.89 6.13 -8.97
C ARG A 286 20.86 5.04 -8.52
N LYS A 287 21.06 4.95 -7.21
CA LYS A 287 21.89 3.93 -6.53
C LYS A 287 20.99 2.94 -5.79
N MET A 288 19.82 2.63 -6.36
CA MET A 288 18.96 1.57 -5.82
C MET A 288 19.60 0.21 -6.06
N THR A 289 19.60 -0.63 -5.02
CA THR A 289 20.00 -2.04 -5.13
C THR A 289 18.97 -2.90 -4.43
N VAL A 290 18.58 -4.01 -5.02
CA VAL A 290 17.64 -4.93 -4.38
C VAL A 290 18.35 -5.82 -3.36
N VAL A 291 17.67 -6.12 -2.26
CA VAL A 291 18.12 -7.06 -1.24
C VAL A 291 16.99 -8.06 -0.99
N ALA A 292 17.22 -9.30 -1.39
CA ALA A 292 16.37 -10.41 -0.99
C ALA A 292 16.46 -10.58 0.53
N VAL A 293 15.34 -10.41 1.23
CA VAL A 293 15.27 -10.63 2.67
C VAL A 293 15.39 -12.12 2.92
N ASP A 294 16.53 -12.49 3.50
CA ASP A 294 16.75 -13.85 3.97
C ASP A 294 16.85 -13.89 5.49
N LEU A 295 15.97 -14.68 6.10
CA LEU A 295 15.95 -14.91 7.54
C LEU A 295 16.61 -16.26 7.82
N PRO A 296 17.36 -16.38 8.92
CA PRO A 296 17.93 -17.65 9.34
C PRO A 296 16.88 -18.77 9.40
N ALA A 297 17.30 -19.99 9.06
CA ALA A 297 16.42 -21.14 8.95
C ALA A 297 15.72 -21.47 10.27
N ASP A 298 16.35 -21.25 11.42
CA ASP A 298 15.78 -21.39 12.76
C ASP A 298 14.70 -20.35 13.09
N MET A 299 14.69 -19.19 12.43
CA MET A 299 13.64 -18.18 12.59
C MET A 299 12.42 -18.46 11.73
N LEU A 300 12.63 -19.01 10.54
CA LEU A 300 11.55 -19.39 9.63
C LEU A 300 11.03 -20.79 9.94
N ASN A 301 11.88 -21.79 10.11
CA ASN A 301 11.43 -23.15 10.36
C ASN A 301 10.84 -23.25 11.77
N GLN A 302 9.69 -23.89 11.85
CA GLN A 302 8.98 -24.07 13.10
C GLN A 302 9.47 -25.33 13.77
N VAL A 303 9.96 -25.21 15.01
CA VAL A 303 10.11 -26.36 15.89
C VAL A 303 8.72 -26.64 16.48
N ARG A 304 8.27 -27.90 16.47
CA ARG A 304 6.98 -28.26 17.05
C ARG A 304 7.01 -27.96 18.56
N PRO A 305 5.97 -27.33 19.14
CA PRO A 305 5.96 -27.10 20.58
C PRO A 305 5.93 -28.41 21.34
N GLN A 306 6.74 -28.50 22.41
CA GLN A 306 6.69 -29.61 23.36
C GLN A 306 5.54 -29.46 24.37
N THR A 307 4.99 -28.25 24.50
CA THR A 307 3.85 -27.97 25.37
C THR A 307 2.56 -27.94 24.57
N ASN A 308 1.53 -28.60 25.09
CA ASN A 308 0.22 -28.62 24.46
C ASN A 308 -0.48 -27.26 24.62
N PRO A 309 -1.29 -26.84 23.63
CA PRO A 309 -2.21 -25.72 23.79
C PRO A 309 -3.16 -25.93 24.97
N SER A 310 -3.62 -24.83 25.55
CA SER A 310 -4.71 -24.81 26.53
C SER A 310 -6.02 -25.26 25.86
N ASP A 311 -7.03 -25.66 26.65
CA ASP A 311 -8.40 -25.80 26.13
C ASP A 311 -9.05 -24.43 25.83
N PHE A 312 -10.11 -24.42 25.04
CA PHE A 312 -10.83 -23.19 24.68
C PHE A 312 -11.33 -22.43 25.91
N GLY A 313 -11.83 -23.12 26.94
CA GLY A 313 -12.32 -22.48 28.16
C GLY A 313 -11.22 -21.73 28.92
N THR A 314 -10.08 -22.37 29.10
CA THR A 314 -8.89 -21.77 29.73
C THR A 314 -8.40 -20.59 28.91
N ALA A 315 -8.29 -20.73 27.58
CA ALA A 315 -7.85 -19.64 26.72
C ALA A 315 -8.82 -18.46 26.72
N PHE A 316 -10.13 -18.73 26.63
CA PHE A 316 -11.18 -17.72 26.64
C PHE A 316 -11.24 -16.96 27.96
N SER A 317 -10.95 -17.61 29.09
CA SER A 317 -10.94 -16.96 30.41
C SER A 317 -9.95 -15.79 30.53
N ARG A 318 -8.90 -15.78 29.70
CA ARG A 318 -7.94 -14.67 29.63
C ARG A 318 -8.53 -13.38 29.10
N LEU A 319 -9.65 -13.44 28.38
CA LEU A 319 -10.40 -12.27 27.93
C LEU A 319 -11.29 -11.68 29.04
N GLY A 320 -11.03 -12.02 30.31
CA GLY A 320 -11.77 -11.50 31.47
C GLY A 320 -13.16 -12.11 31.65
N GLU A 321 -13.44 -13.24 30.99
CA GLU A 321 -14.80 -13.78 30.86
C GLU A 321 -14.90 -15.21 31.43
N GLY A 322 -15.87 -15.42 32.33
CA GLY A 322 -16.10 -16.73 32.98
C GLY A 322 -17.04 -17.66 32.19
N LYS A 323 -17.36 -18.83 32.76
CA LYS A 323 -18.28 -19.83 32.15
C LYS A 323 -19.64 -19.25 31.73
N LYS A 324 -20.19 -18.33 32.54
CA LYS A 324 -21.48 -17.66 32.25
C LYS A 324 -21.44 -16.78 30.99
N SER A 325 -20.26 -16.27 30.65
CA SER A 325 -20.06 -15.41 29.48
C SER A 325 -19.92 -16.20 28.18
N ARG A 326 -19.42 -17.44 28.24
CA ARG A 326 -19.42 -18.34 27.07
C ARG A 326 -20.84 -18.67 26.60
N ALA A 327 -21.71 -19.00 27.56
CA ALA A 327 -23.14 -19.23 27.31
C ALA A 327 -23.82 -18.07 26.59
N PHE A 328 -23.40 -16.83 26.87
CA PHE A 328 -23.90 -15.62 26.19
C PHE A 328 -23.37 -15.48 24.76
N ILE A 329 -22.12 -15.87 24.49
CA ILE A 329 -21.49 -15.68 23.18
C ILE A 329 -21.92 -16.74 22.17
N HIS A 330 -22.19 -17.99 22.59
CA HIS A 330 -22.56 -19.09 21.68
C HIS A 330 -23.68 -18.75 20.68
N PRO A 331 -24.82 -18.18 21.11
CA PRO A 331 -25.87 -17.77 20.17
C PRO A 331 -25.41 -16.68 19.18
N LEU A 332 -24.51 -15.79 19.60
CA LEU A 332 -24.05 -14.67 18.76
C LEU A 332 -23.07 -15.12 17.68
N ILE A 333 -22.19 -16.05 17.99
CA ILE A 333 -21.23 -16.61 17.02
C ILE A 333 -21.79 -17.84 16.28
N GLU A 334 -23.05 -18.21 16.55
CA GLU A 334 -23.77 -19.31 15.89
C GLU A 334 -23.04 -20.67 16.09
N THR A 335 -22.56 -20.95 17.32
CA THR A 335 -21.79 -22.17 17.65
C THR A 335 -22.19 -22.77 19.00
N THR A 336 -21.75 -23.99 19.31
CA THR A 336 -21.86 -24.62 20.65
C THR A 336 -20.51 -24.68 21.37
N ASP A 337 -20.50 -24.99 22.67
CA ASP A 337 -19.24 -25.15 23.44
C ASP A 337 -18.35 -26.25 22.79
N GLN A 338 -18.93 -27.37 22.35
CA GLN A 338 -18.18 -28.45 21.69
C GLN A 338 -17.62 -28.03 20.32
N ILE A 339 -18.42 -27.33 19.51
CA ILE A 339 -17.97 -26.87 18.17
C ILE A 339 -16.90 -25.79 18.32
N ALA A 340 -17.05 -24.86 19.27
CA ALA A 340 -16.04 -23.84 19.56
C ALA A 340 -14.72 -24.45 20.03
N GLU A 341 -14.77 -25.47 20.92
CA GLU A 341 -13.58 -26.21 21.35
C GLU A 341 -12.87 -26.87 20.16
N ALA A 342 -13.62 -27.61 19.33
CA ALA A 342 -13.07 -28.25 18.15
C ALA A 342 -12.43 -27.26 17.17
N GLN A 343 -13.12 -26.15 16.86
CA GLN A 343 -12.61 -25.09 15.99
C GLN A 343 -11.38 -24.39 16.59
N PHE A 344 -11.38 -24.16 17.90
CA PHE A 344 -10.26 -23.54 18.59
C PHE A 344 -9.00 -24.40 18.52
N LEU A 345 -9.14 -25.71 18.78
CA LEU A 345 -8.04 -26.67 18.68
C LEU A 345 -7.55 -26.83 17.23
N GLU A 346 -8.47 -26.88 16.27
CA GLU A 346 -8.14 -26.92 14.83
C GLU A 346 -7.33 -25.69 14.41
N TYR A 347 -7.82 -24.48 14.72
CA TYR A 347 -7.13 -23.24 14.36
C TYR A 347 -5.80 -23.09 15.07
N THR A 348 -5.73 -23.41 16.35
CA THR A 348 -4.49 -23.34 17.12
C THR A 348 -3.46 -24.31 16.55
N SER A 349 -3.86 -25.55 16.26
CA SER A 349 -2.98 -26.55 15.63
C SER A 349 -2.53 -26.09 14.25
N ALA A 350 -3.45 -25.57 13.43
CA ALA A 350 -3.13 -25.06 12.10
C ALA A 350 -2.11 -23.91 12.14
N ILE A 351 -2.12 -23.04 13.17
CA ILE A 351 -1.14 -21.95 13.34
C ILE A 351 0.22 -22.50 13.83
N LEU A 352 0.18 -23.52 14.68
CA LEU A 352 1.36 -24.17 15.26
C LEU A 352 2.05 -25.16 14.30
N GLU A 353 1.36 -25.62 13.26
CA GLU A 353 1.96 -26.29 12.12
C GLU A 353 2.70 -25.31 11.20
N PRO A 354 3.63 -25.79 10.34
CA PRO A 354 4.37 -24.94 9.40
C PRO A 354 3.48 -24.04 8.53
N THR A 355 3.26 -22.82 9.02
CA THR A 355 2.47 -21.78 8.38
C THR A 355 3.33 -20.67 7.84
N THR A 356 2.68 -19.81 7.06
CA THR A 356 3.30 -18.74 6.32
C THR A 356 3.64 -17.58 7.26
N VAL A 357 4.90 -17.16 7.24
CA VAL A 357 5.28 -15.84 7.74
C VAL A 357 5.00 -14.84 6.63
N HIS A 358 4.20 -13.82 6.93
CA HIS A 358 3.90 -12.78 5.95
C HIS A 358 5.14 -11.94 5.62
N ALA A 359 5.24 -11.50 4.37
CA ALA A 359 6.40 -10.77 3.85
C ALA A 359 6.70 -9.47 4.64
N GLU A 360 5.68 -8.74 5.08
CA GLU A 360 5.86 -7.52 5.86
C GLU A 360 6.58 -7.80 7.20
N ILE A 361 6.20 -8.90 7.86
CA ILE A 361 6.80 -9.33 9.12
C ILE A 361 8.22 -9.85 8.92
N GLN A 362 8.50 -10.49 7.78
CA GLN A 362 9.86 -10.91 7.46
C GLN A 362 10.80 -9.72 7.28
N ILE A 363 10.36 -8.66 6.59
CA ILE A 363 11.13 -7.43 6.43
C ILE A 363 11.43 -6.81 7.79
N LEU A 364 10.42 -6.68 8.65
CA LEU A 364 10.57 -6.14 10.00
C LEU A 364 11.61 -6.93 10.81
N ALA A 365 11.51 -8.27 10.80
CA ALA A 365 12.45 -9.17 11.46
C ALA A 365 13.88 -9.03 10.94
N TYR A 366 14.03 -8.91 9.63
CA TYR A 366 15.33 -8.71 9.00
C TYR A 366 15.96 -7.37 9.40
N CYS A 367 15.16 -6.32 9.54
CA CYS A 367 15.64 -5.02 10.00
C CYS A 367 16.13 -5.06 11.44
N ASP A 368 15.44 -5.80 12.32
CA ASP A 368 15.84 -5.95 13.71
C ASP A 368 17.10 -6.82 13.88
N LEU A 369 17.24 -7.90 13.09
CA LEU A 369 18.43 -8.75 13.12
C LEU A 369 19.67 -8.06 12.55
N TYR A 370 19.48 -7.26 11.50
CA TYR A 370 20.57 -6.61 10.78
C TYR A 370 20.35 -5.08 10.80
N PRO A 371 20.59 -4.41 11.94
CA PRO A 371 20.45 -2.96 12.09
C PRO A 371 21.60 -2.23 11.39
N ARG A 372 21.64 -2.37 10.05
CA ARG A 372 22.61 -1.72 9.17
C ARG A 372 21.91 -0.58 8.43
N GLY A 373 22.51 0.60 8.48
CA GLY A 373 21.94 1.80 7.88
C GLY A 373 20.80 2.39 8.71
N ARG A 374 20.03 3.28 8.09
CA ARG A 374 18.85 3.91 8.71
C ARG A 374 17.71 2.92 8.73
N TYR A 375 16.92 2.87 9.79
CA TYR A 375 15.78 1.96 9.84
C TYR A 375 14.76 2.38 8.77
N PRO A 376 14.21 1.46 7.96
CA PRO A 376 13.22 1.84 6.96
C PRO A 376 11.94 2.34 7.64
N ARG A 377 11.32 3.39 7.11
CA ARG A 377 10.13 3.98 7.73
C ARG A 377 8.84 3.37 7.20
N VAL A 378 8.84 2.83 5.97
CA VAL A 378 7.63 2.28 5.33
C VAL A 378 7.81 0.84 4.89
N VAL A 379 6.79 0.02 5.08
CA VAL A 379 6.61 -1.30 4.44
C VAL A 379 5.28 -1.35 3.71
N CYS A 380 5.30 -1.82 2.47
CA CYS A 380 4.10 -2.03 1.67
C CYS A 380 4.11 -3.42 1.06
N SER A 381 2.94 -4.03 0.88
CA SER A 381 2.76 -5.17 0.00
C SER A 381 1.86 -4.80 -1.18
N SER A 382 1.73 -5.69 -2.15
CA SER A 382 0.79 -5.48 -3.27
C SER A 382 -0.69 -5.51 -2.86
N LYS A 383 -0.95 -5.83 -1.58
CA LYS A 383 -2.23 -5.77 -0.90
C LYS A 383 -2.11 -4.87 0.32
N HIS A 384 -3.23 -4.49 0.93
CA HIS A 384 -3.18 -3.87 2.25
C HIS A 384 -2.69 -4.87 3.29
N ALA A 385 -2.14 -4.38 4.40
CA ALA A 385 -1.71 -5.26 5.48
C ALA A 385 -2.91 -6.01 6.05
N CYS A 386 -2.74 -7.29 6.39
CA CYS A 386 -3.77 -8.00 7.15
C CYS A 386 -3.88 -7.44 8.56
N PHE A 387 -4.94 -7.83 9.28
CA PHE A 387 -5.15 -7.39 10.66
C PHE A 387 -3.92 -7.67 11.54
N LEU A 388 -3.39 -8.91 11.49
CA LEU A 388 -2.26 -9.33 12.32
C LEU A 388 -0.95 -8.60 11.96
N CYS A 389 -0.66 -8.43 10.67
CA CYS A 389 0.49 -7.63 10.23
C CYS A 389 0.37 -6.19 10.73
N ASN A 390 -0.80 -5.57 10.59
CA ASN A 390 -1.03 -4.20 11.02
C ASN A 390 -0.87 -4.04 12.53
N GLN A 391 -1.51 -4.91 13.33
CA GLN A 391 -1.41 -4.85 14.79
C GLN A 391 0.05 -4.99 15.25
N PHE A 392 0.80 -5.94 14.68
CA PHE A 392 2.19 -6.17 15.07
C PHE A 392 3.13 -5.03 14.64
N ILE A 393 2.98 -4.50 13.43
CA ILE A 393 3.79 -3.38 12.94
C ILE A 393 3.52 -2.12 13.78
N THR A 394 2.25 -1.84 14.08
CA THR A 394 1.87 -0.71 14.94
C THR A 394 2.44 -0.86 16.35
N LEU A 395 2.40 -2.06 16.93
CA LEU A 395 3.02 -2.32 18.24
C LEU A 395 4.54 -2.13 18.21
N HIS A 396 5.19 -2.54 17.12
CA HIS A 396 6.64 -2.43 16.96
C HIS A 396 7.11 -0.98 16.85
N ALA A 397 6.26 -0.10 16.29
CA ALA A 397 6.45 1.36 16.23
C ALA A 397 7.73 1.86 15.53
N LYS A 398 8.42 1.01 14.76
CA LYS A 398 9.55 1.44 13.91
C LYS A 398 9.26 1.46 12.41
N MET A 399 8.12 0.92 11.98
CA MET A 399 7.69 0.97 10.59
C MET A 399 6.23 1.40 10.47
N TYR A 400 5.94 2.05 9.36
CA TYR A 400 4.62 2.41 8.91
C TYR A 400 4.12 1.42 7.86
N THR A 401 2.86 1.01 7.97
CA THR A 401 2.11 0.42 6.86
C THR A 401 0.98 1.38 6.47
N PRO A 402 0.78 1.70 5.17
CA PRO A 402 -0.21 2.70 4.77
C PRO A 402 -1.66 2.39 5.16
N SER A 403 -2.02 1.12 5.14
CA SER A 403 -3.40 0.71 5.39
C SER A 403 -3.51 -0.77 5.71
N SER A 404 -4.60 -1.12 6.38
CA SER A 404 -5.01 -2.49 6.64
C SER A 404 -6.36 -2.79 6.02
N HIS A 405 -6.53 -4.00 5.47
CA HIS A 405 -7.85 -4.48 5.07
C HIS A 405 -8.62 -5.12 6.25
N GLY A 406 -7.98 -5.32 7.41
CA GLY A 406 -8.64 -5.74 8.64
C GLY A 406 -9.14 -7.19 8.71
N ARG A 407 -8.92 -8.02 7.67
CA ARG A 407 -9.19 -9.47 7.70
C ARG A 407 -8.10 -10.19 8.48
N LEU A 408 -8.50 -11.16 9.30
CA LEU A 408 -7.62 -12.03 10.06
C LEU A 408 -7.36 -13.32 9.29
N TYR A 409 -6.08 -13.64 9.06
CA TYR A 409 -5.67 -14.92 8.47
C TYR A 409 -5.20 -15.86 9.57
N HIS A 410 -5.87 -17.00 9.72
CA HIS A 410 -5.51 -18.03 10.70
C HIS A 410 -4.32 -18.89 10.24
N ARG A 411 -3.78 -18.69 9.03
CA ARG A 411 -2.52 -19.29 8.56
C ARG A 411 -1.39 -18.26 8.55
N TRP A 412 -1.27 -17.55 9.67
CA TRP A 412 -0.30 -16.49 9.92
C TRP A 412 0.47 -16.81 11.19
N ARG A 413 1.75 -16.50 11.23
CA ARG A 413 2.55 -16.56 12.44
C ARG A 413 3.65 -15.51 12.47
N LEU A 414 4.22 -15.33 13.65
CA LEU A 414 5.49 -14.65 13.84
C LEU A 414 6.65 -15.61 13.51
N PRO A 415 7.73 -15.14 12.86
CA PRO A 415 9.03 -15.81 12.90
C PRO A 415 9.48 -15.98 14.36
N ASN A 416 10.42 -16.89 14.60
CA ASN A 416 11.02 -17.05 15.92
C ASN A 416 12.02 -15.93 16.23
N PHE A 417 11.54 -14.69 16.25
CA PHE A 417 12.33 -13.47 16.44
C PHE A 417 11.68 -12.55 17.46
N GLY A 418 12.48 -11.63 17.99
CA GLY A 418 12.02 -10.65 18.96
C GLY A 418 12.22 -11.08 20.42
N THR A 419 12.28 -10.09 21.30
CA THR A 419 12.39 -10.31 22.74
C THR A 419 11.10 -10.93 23.29
N VAL A 420 11.21 -11.63 24.42
CA VAL A 420 10.04 -12.17 25.16
C VAL A 420 9.01 -11.06 25.44
N ASN A 421 9.47 -9.82 25.66
CA ASN A 421 8.62 -8.66 25.89
C ASN A 421 7.76 -8.30 24.69
N MET A 422 8.28 -8.37 23.46
CA MET A 422 7.50 -8.05 22.26
C MET A 422 6.41 -9.07 21.98
N LYS A 423 6.72 -10.38 22.11
CA LYS A 423 5.71 -11.45 21.96
C LYS A 423 4.63 -11.33 23.03
N SER A 424 5.03 -11.00 24.27
CA SER A 424 4.09 -10.80 25.39
C SER A 424 3.22 -9.56 25.20
N GLY A 425 3.79 -8.44 24.73
CA GLY A 425 3.05 -7.23 24.40
C GLY A 425 2.03 -7.46 23.28
N PHE A 426 2.40 -8.21 22.24
CA PHE A 426 1.48 -8.57 21.17
C PHE A 426 0.34 -9.46 21.67
N ASN A 427 0.62 -10.45 22.50
CA ASN A 427 -0.41 -11.28 23.14
C ASN A 427 -1.38 -10.43 23.96
N ALA A 428 -0.87 -9.49 24.75
CA ALA A 428 -1.71 -8.58 25.54
C ALA A 428 -2.58 -7.68 24.66
N GLN A 429 -2.06 -7.20 23.52
CA GLN A 429 -2.83 -6.40 22.57
C GLN A 429 -3.96 -7.22 21.90
N LEU A 430 -3.69 -8.47 21.50
CA LEU A 430 -4.72 -9.36 20.95
C LEU A 430 -5.79 -9.71 22.00
N GLU A 431 -5.38 -9.94 23.25
CA GLU A 431 -6.32 -10.17 24.36
C GLU A 431 -7.18 -8.93 24.61
N LYS A 432 -6.58 -7.73 24.66
CA LYS A 432 -7.31 -6.47 24.78
C LYS A 432 -8.33 -6.31 23.66
N PHE A 433 -7.95 -6.57 22.42
CA PHE A 433 -8.87 -6.52 21.29
C PHE A 433 -10.05 -7.50 21.48
N GLY A 434 -9.77 -8.74 21.90
CA GLY A 434 -10.80 -9.73 22.21
C GLY A 434 -11.75 -9.26 23.32
N MET A 435 -11.22 -8.66 24.39
CA MET A 435 -12.01 -8.09 25.48
C MET A 435 -12.94 -6.98 24.98
N ASP A 436 -12.42 -6.03 24.21
CA ASP A 436 -13.18 -4.91 23.67
C ASP A 436 -14.30 -5.38 22.71
N SER A 437 -14.01 -6.40 21.90
CA SER A 437 -15.00 -7.06 21.06
C SER A 437 -16.12 -7.71 21.86
N LEU A 438 -15.80 -8.46 22.91
CA LEU A 438 -16.79 -9.11 23.77
C LEU A 438 -17.65 -8.09 24.51
N LYS A 439 -17.05 -7.02 25.01
CA LYS A 439 -17.76 -5.88 25.61
C LYS A 439 -18.75 -5.26 24.62
N THR A 440 -18.32 -5.00 23.39
CA THR A 440 -19.16 -4.43 22.33
C THR A 440 -20.30 -5.38 21.94
N MET A 441 -20.02 -6.67 21.78
CA MET A 441 -21.04 -7.68 21.47
C MET A 441 -22.08 -7.80 22.60
N ARG A 442 -21.66 -7.66 23.86
CA ARG A 442 -22.56 -7.64 25.02
C ARG A 442 -23.46 -6.42 25.03
N GLN A 443 -22.91 -5.24 24.75
CA GLN A 443 -23.67 -3.98 24.70
C GLN A 443 -24.68 -3.96 23.56
N THR A 444 -24.31 -4.51 22.40
CA THR A 444 -25.15 -4.49 21.19
C THR A 444 -26.05 -5.71 21.04
N ASN A 445 -25.81 -6.76 21.82
CA ASN A 445 -26.41 -8.10 21.68
C ASN A 445 -26.33 -8.65 20.25
N LYS A 446 -25.24 -8.33 19.53
CA LYS A 446 -25.02 -8.69 18.13
C LYS A 446 -23.56 -9.05 17.89
N ARG A 447 -23.32 -9.97 16.95
CA ARG A 447 -21.98 -10.24 16.45
C ARG A 447 -21.46 -9.07 15.63
N ILE A 448 -20.20 -8.70 15.85
CA ILE A 448 -19.51 -7.74 15.00
C ILE A 448 -19.29 -8.39 13.64
N LYS A 449 -20.02 -7.91 12.62
CA LYS A 449 -19.86 -8.31 11.22
C LYS A 449 -19.36 -7.09 10.43
N HIS A 450 -18.24 -7.25 9.76
CA HIS A 450 -17.68 -6.26 8.84
C HIS A 450 -17.74 -6.82 7.41
N PRO A 451 -17.95 -5.96 6.40
CA PRO A 451 -18.02 -6.40 5.01
C PRO A 451 -16.66 -6.94 4.56
N ASP A 452 -16.69 -7.91 3.64
CA ASP A 452 -15.47 -8.44 3.04
C ASP A 452 -14.64 -7.30 2.42
N PRO A 453 -13.40 -7.09 2.88
CA PRO A 453 -12.64 -5.94 2.47
C PRO A 453 -12.07 -6.16 1.07
N ASN A 454 -11.94 -5.07 0.31
CA ASN A 454 -11.11 -5.09 -0.88
C ASN A 454 -9.63 -5.12 -0.45
N GLU A 455 -9.02 -6.30 -0.46
CA GLU A 455 -7.63 -6.48 -0.06
C GLU A 455 -6.64 -5.78 -1.01
N SER A 456 -7.04 -5.56 -2.27
CA SER A 456 -6.20 -4.99 -3.31
C SER A 456 -6.68 -3.58 -3.66
N ALA A 457 -6.08 -2.56 -3.04
CA ALA A 457 -6.19 -1.20 -3.54
C ALA A 457 -4.86 -0.71 -4.10
N LEU A 458 -4.94 0.02 -5.20
CA LEU A 458 -3.79 0.70 -5.75
C LEU A 458 -3.59 1.98 -4.92
N HIS A 459 -2.41 2.17 -4.34
CA HIS A 459 -2.07 3.46 -3.74
C HIS A 459 -2.06 4.53 -4.83
N SER A 460 -2.74 5.66 -4.60
CA SER A 460 -2.68 6.82 -5.48
C SER A 460 -1.22 7.27 -5.59
N LEU A 461 -0.72 7.43 -6.82
CA LEU A 461 0.61 8.00 -7.02
C LEU A 461 0.44 9.51 -7.13
N LEU A 462 1.21 10.27 -6.35
CA LEU A 462 1.31 11.72 -6.49
C LEU A 462 2.15 12.03 -7.74
N LEU A 463 1.52 11.96 -8.90
CA LEU A 463 2.06 12.46 -10.16
C LEU A 463 1.42 13.81 -10.44
N SER A 464 2.24 14.84 -10.65
CA SER A 464 1.74 16.16 -11.07
C SER A 464 1.12 16.07 -12.47
N GLU A 465 0.07 16.83 -12.76
CA GLU A 465 -0.60 16.79 -14.08
C GLU A 465 0.34 17.11 -15.23
N THR A 466 1.25 18.07 -15.03
CA THR A 466 2.31 18.44 -15.98
C THR A 466 3.24 17.26 -16.33
N SER A 467 3.48 16.39 -15.34
CA SER A 467 4.28 15.18 -15.50
C SER A 467 3.58 14.10 -16.30
N LEU A 468 2.25 13.99 -16.14
CA LEU A 468 1.43 13.06 -16.90
C LEU A 468 1.35 13.48 -18.37
N LEU A 469 1.19 14.79 -18.62
CA LEU A 469 1.16 15.36 -19.98
C LEU A 469 2.48 15.16 -20.72
N ASN A 470 3.63 15.44 -20.08
CA ASN A 470 4.95 15.18 -20.70
C ASN A 470 5.19 13.69 -20.96
N GLY A 471 4.63 12.80 -20.14
CA GLY A 471 4.63 11.36 -20.38
C GLY A 471 3.86 10.93 -21.64
N ILE A 472 2.78 11.64 -21.96
CA ILE A 472 1.95 11.37 -23.13
C ILE A 472 2.63 11.91 -24.41
N VAL A 473 3.19 13.12 -24.35
CA VAL A 473 3.78 13.84 -25.48
C VAL A 473 5.12 13.22 -25.93
N ALA A 474 6.01 12.88 -25.00
CA ALA A 474 7.36 12.39 -25.31
C ALA A 474 7.44 10.95 -25.89
N GLY A 475 6.31 10.35 -26.28
CA GLY A 475 6.29 9.09 -27.04
C GLY A 475 5.55 9.21 -28.37
N SER A 476 5.15 10.42 -28.78
CA SER A 476 4.50 10.65 -30.08
C SER A 476 5.54 11.08 -31.12
N THR A 477 6.48 10.21 -31.45
CA THR A 477 7.32 10.38 -32.65
C THR A 477 6.70 9.55 -33.79
N GLY A 478 5.80 10.18 -34.53
CA GLY A 478 5.42 9.79 -35.89
C GLY A 478 6.26 10.60 -36.90
N PRO A 479 6.38 10.14 -38.16
CA PRO A 479 7.39 10.64 -39.10
C PRO A 479 7.11 12.08 -39.50
N GLU A 480 8.16 12.90 -39.55
CA GLU A 480 8.15 14.21 -40.19
C GLU A 480 7.55 14.10 -41.59
N GLU A 481 6.42 14.79 -41.78
CA GLU A 481 5.89 15.07 -43.11
C GLU A 481 6.87 16.00 -43.83
N ILE A 482 7.46 15.43 -44.89
CA ILE A 482 8.15 16.16 -45.95
C ILE A 482 7.18 17.19 -46.51
N ASN A 483 7.54 18.47 -46.43
CA ASN A 483 6.84 19.54 -47.12
C ASN A 483 7.67 19.98 -48.34
N PRO A 484 7.19 19.78 -49.59
CA PRO A 484 7.85 20.25 -50.80
C PRO A 484 7.19 21.53 -51.34
N ASN A 485 7.98 22.60 -51.54
CA ASN A 485 8.02 23.49 -52.72
C ASN A 485 8.74 24.81 -52.38
N GLU A 486 9.86 25.12 -53.06
CA GLU A 486 10.00 26.06 -54.21
C GLU A 486 9.96 27.55 -53.77
N GLY A 487 10.90 28.43 -54.10
CA GLY A 487 12.09 28.34 -54.95
C GLY A 487 12.84 29.69 -55.00
N THR A 488 14.08 29.64 -55.51
CA THR A 488 14.84 30.66 -56.28
C THR A 488 15.02 32.10 -55.78
N GLU A 489 16.30 32.49 -55.57
CA GLU A 489 17.07 33.52 -56.32
C GLU A 489 18.51 33.55 -55.74
N GLU A 490 19.50 33.05 -56.50
CA GLU A 490 20.60 33.82 -57.13
C GLU A 490 21.34 34.83 -56.21
N ASP A 491 22.61 34.55 -55.84
CA ASP A 491 23.75 35.36 -56.34
C ASP A 491 25.16 34.79 -56.04
N SER A 492 25.96 34.76 -57.11
CA SER A 492 27.42 34.93 -57.29
C SER A 492 28.53 34.44 -56.31
N VAL A 493 29.46 33.72 -56.94
CA VAL A 493 30.86 33.28 -56.63
C VAL A 493 31.82 34.49 -56.86
N PRO A 494 33.02 34.65 -56.21
CA PRO A 494 34.17 33.79 -56.49
C PRO A 494 35.23 33.45 -55.43
N GLN A 495 35.89 32.33 -55.79
CA GLN A 495 37.11 31.65 -55.34
C GLN A 495 38.23 32.48 -54.71
N GLU A 496 38.97 31.82 -53.80
CA GLU A 496 40.45 31.84 -53.85
C GLU A 496 41.06 30.52 -53.34
N LEU A 497 41.96 29.96 -54.15
CA LEU A 497 42.87 28.85 -53.85
C LEU A 497 44.05 29.39 -53.01
N GLU A 498 44.59 28.58 -52.10
CA GLU A 498 46.05 28.44 -52.04
C GLU A 498 46.52 27.08 -51.49
N ASN A 499 47.51 26.54 -52.20
CA ASN A 499 48.23 25.30 -52.01
C ASN A 499 49.35 25.48 -50.97
N THR A 500 49.74 24.41 -50.25
CA THR A 500 51.17 24.08 -50.13
C THR A 500 51.44 22.61 -49.76
N LYS A 501 52.28 21.98 -50.58
CA LYS A 501 52.91 20.66 -50.48
C LYS A 501 54.06 20.60 -49.46
N ARG A 502 54.36 19.39 -48.96
CA ARG A 502 55.69 18.71 -48.88
C ARG A 502 55.45 17.26 -48.36
N HIS A 503 55.62 16.18 -49.14
CA HIS A 503 56.85 15.38 -49.42
C HIS A 503 57.59 14.92 -48.14
N GLY A 504 57.88 13.63 -47.90
CA GLY A 504 57.65 12.38 -48.64
C GLY A 504 58.36 11.17 -47.98
N VAL A 505 58.15 9.97 -48.59
CA VAL A 505 59.01 8.75 -48.68
C VAL A 505 59.35 8.00 -47.36
N ASP A 506 59.39 6.67 -47.23
CA ASP A 506 59.71 5.54 -48.14
C ASP A 506 59.02 4.22 -47.68
N GLU A 507 58.60 3.41 -48.66
CA GLU A 507 58.45 1.94 -48.64
C GLU A 507 59.82 1.30 -49.03
N PRO A 508 60.13 -0.02 -48.92
CA PRO A 508 59.31 -1.10 -49.50
C PRO A 508 59.40 -2.53 -48.87
N ASP A 509 58.49 -3.38 -49.37
CA ASP A 509 58.58 -4.82 -49.73
C ASP A 509 59.13 -5.89 -48.77
N SER A 510 58.32 -6.95 -48.55
CA SER A 510 58.56 -8.25 -49.22
C SER A 510 57.49 -9.31 -48.89
N GLU A 511 57.16 -10.04 -49.96
CA GLU A 511 56.36 -11.26 -50.16
C GLU A 511 56.70 -12.42 -49.19
N ASP A 512 55.76 -13.34 -48.92
CA ASP A 512 55.65 -14.62 -49.66
C ASP A 512 54.76 -15.69 -48.94
N GLU A 513 54.25 -16.59 -49.76
CA GLU A 513 53.37 -17.77 -49.65
C GLU A 513 53.57 -18.75 -48.45
N GLY A 514 52.71 -19.72 -48.10
CA GLY A 514 51.54 -20.36 -48.69
C GLY A 514 51.41 -21.81 -48.16
N SER A 515 50.22 -22.44 -48.32
CA SER A 515 49.93 -23.90 -48.28
C SER A 515 50.07 -24.66 -46.92
N SER A 516 49.30 -25.70 -46.55
CA SER A 516 48.30 -26.56 -47.21
C SER A 516 47.60 -27.49 -46.19
N THR A 517 46.29 -27.71 -46.38
CA THR A 517 45.48 -28.96 -46.35
C THR A 517 45.68 -30.06 -45.27
N SER A 518 44.58 -30.53 -44.68
CA SER A 518 43.95 -31.83 -45.04
C SER A 518 42.63 -32.09 -44.29
N ASP A 519 41.72 -32.75 -45.00
CA ASP A 519 40.35 -33.14 -44.69
C ASP A 519 40.18 -34.18 -43.56
N ASP A 520 38.98 -34.28 -42.99
CA ASP A 520 38.19 -35.52 -43.07
C ASP A 520 36.70 -35.31 -42.74
N VAL A 521 35.89 -36.11 -43.44
CA VAL A 521 34.46 -36.03 -43.68
C VAL A 521 33.73 -37.13 -42.91
N GLU A 522 32.48 -36.88 -42.50
CA GLU A 522 31.29 -37.78 -42.51
C GLU A 522 30.29 -37.35 -41.41
N SER A 523 28.97 -37.50 -41.47
CA SER A 523 27.95 -37.68 -42.51
C SER A 523 26.67 -38.08 -41.76
N VAL A 524 25.61 -37.29 -41.91
CA VAL A 524 24.19 -37.70 -42.08
C VAL A 524 23.53 -38.64 -41.05
N THR A 525 22.43 -38.19 -40.42
CA THR A 525 21.06 -38.69 -40.70
C THR A 525 19.98 -37.98 -39.87
N ALA A 526 18.92 -37.59 -40.57
CA ALA A 526 17.62 -37.24 -40.03
C ALA A 526 16.75 -38.51 -39.90
N GLY A 527 15.79 -38.51 -38.96
CA GLY A 527 14.78 -39.55 -38.83
C GLY A 527 13.53 -39.02 -38.13
N VAL A 528 12.41 -39.08 -38.82
CA VAL A 528 11.06 -38.61 -38.46
C VAL A 528 10.18 -39.84 -38.10
N ILE A 529 9.05 -39.57 -37.43
CA ILE A 529 7.77 -40.32 -37.34
C ILE A 529 7.70 -41.48 -36.32
N THR A 530 6.82 -41.40 -35.30
CA THR A 530 5.43 -41.97 -35.30
C THR A 530 4.78 -41.97 -33.92
N GLU A 531 3.50 -41.60 -33.91
CA GLU A 531 2.47 -41.91 -32.91
C GLU A 531 2.33 -43.43 -32.70
N ASN A 532 1.93 -43.85 -31.49
CA ASN A 532 0.88 -44.86 -31.34
C ASN A 532 0.40 -44.98 -29.89
N ASP A 533 -0.92 -45.02 -29.77
CA ASP A 533 -1.73 -45.37 -28.62
C ASP A 533 -1.58 -46.85 -28.22
N ALA A 534 -1.77 -47.13 -26.93
CA ALA A 534 -2.31 -48.42 -26.50
C ALA A 534 -3.05 -48.26 -25.16
N GLU A 535 -4.33 -48.61 -25.20
CA GLU A 535 -5.28 -48.74 -24.11
C GLU A 535 -4.88 -49.81 -23.09
N THR A 536 -5.28 -49.63 -21.83
CA THR A 536 -5.76 -50.78 -21.04
C THR A 536 -6.80 -50.32 -20.02
N SER A 537 -7.98 -50.91 -20.15
CA SER A 537 -9.18 -50.73 -19.34
C SER A 537 -9.10 -51.52 -18.04
N ALA A 538 -9.55 -50.93 -16.92
CA ALA A 538 -10.10 -51.67 -15.79
C ALA A 538 -11.18 -50.85 -15.06
N LEU A 539 -12.23 -51.58 -14.67
CA LEU A 539 -13.57 -51.19 -14.25
C LEU A 539 -13.67 -50.34 -12.96
N ALA A 540 -14.76 -49.57 -12.87
CA ALA A 540 -15.20 -48.74 -11.73
C ALA A 540 -15.64 -49.57 -10.49
N PRO A 541 -15.84 -48.92 -9.32
CA PRO A 541 -17.20 -48.44 -9.02
C PRO A 541 -17.27 -47.06 -8.32
N SER A 542 -18.51 -46.59 -8.24
CA SER A 542 -19.05 -45.28 -7.82
C SER A 542 -19.14 -45.04 -6.30
N GLU A 543 -19.36 -43.75 -5.95
CA GLU A 543 -19.80 -43.20 -4.64
C GLU A 543 -18.72 -43.21 -3.52
N THR A 544 -18.54 -42.25 -2.61
CA THR A 544 -19.37 -41.17 -2.05
C THR A 544 -18.47 -40.16 -1.30
N LYS A 545 -19.03 -38.99 -0.92
CA LYS A 545 -18.42 -37.88 -0.17
C LYS A 545 -17.89 -38.24 1.24
N PHE A 546 -16.97 -37.39 1.70
CA PHE A 546 -16.47 -37.09 3.07
C PHE A 546 -15.06 -37.60 3.38
N ASP A 547 -14.07 -36.70 3.25
CA ASP A 547 -12.70 -36.93 3.72
C ASP A 547 -12.51 -36.33 5.12
N ALA A 548 -12.50 -37.22 6.11
CA ALA A 548 -11.82 -37.05 7.40
C ALA A 548 -11.12 -38.38 7.70
N VAL A 549 -9.79 -38.38 7.84
CA VAL A 549 -9.05 -39.53 8.38
C VAL A 549 -7.95 -39.02 9.29
N GLU A 550 -8.12 -39.36 10.57
CA GLU A 550 -7.14 -39.40 11.65
C GLU A 550 -5.95 -40.30 11.30
N GLU A 551 -4.76 -39.98 11.82
CA GLU A 551 -3.75 -40.98 12.13
C GLU A 551 -3.37 -40.91 13.62
N ARG A 552 -3.52 -42.07 14.26
CA ARG A 552 -3.37 -42.36 15.68
C ARG A 552 -2.05 -43.12 15.86
N SER A 553 -1.22 -42.70 16.81
CA SER A 553 -0.20 -43.58 17.38
C SER A 553 -0.02 -43.29 18.88
N GLU A 554 -0.13 -44.37 19.64
CA GLU A 554 -0.03 -44.48 21.08
C GLU A 554 1.45 -44.59 21.47
N GLU A 555 1.86 -43.95 22.57
CA GLU A 555 2.95 -44.48 23.42
C GLU A 555 2.90 -43.91 24.84
N ARG A 556 3.52 -44.64 25.75
CA ARG A 556 3.16 -44.89 27.16
C ARG A 556 4.27 -44.39 28.11
N SER A 557 3.92 -44.18 29.39
CA SER A 557 4.78 -44.06 30.61
C SER A 557 5.72 -42.84 30.71
N GLU A 558 6.10 -42.23 31.85
CA GLU A 558 6.01 -42.52 33.29
C GLU A 558 6.36 -41.24 34.11
N ASN A 559 5.82 -41.14 35.33
CA ASN A 559 6.19 -40.41 36.56
C ASN A 559 7.47 -39.51 36.66
N GLN A 560 7.37 -38.33 37.31
CA GLN A 560 7.86 -38.01 38.69
C GLN A 560 7.92 -36.49 39.03
N ASP A 561 7.24 -36.13 40.13
CA ASP A 561 7.57 -35.28 41.30
C ASP A 561 8.39 -33.96 41.29
N SER A 562 7.88 -33.06 42.16
CA SER A 562 8.56 -32.06 43.04
C SER A 562 9.05 -30.72 42.44
N ALA A 563 9.20 -29.59 43.15
CA ALA A 563 8.61 -28.99 44.34
C ALA A 563 9.03 -27.48 44.41
N THR A 564 8.13 -26.64 44.94
CA THR A 564 8.26 -25.43 45.81
C THR A 564 9.33 -24.29 45.68
N SER A 565 8.79 -23.06 45.84
CA SER A 565 9.30 -21.86 46.58
C SER A 565 10.21 -20.85 45.83
N ARG A 566 10.30 -19.52 46.09
CA ARG A 566 9.73 -18.54 47.06
C ARG A 566 10.19 -17.10 46.67
N THR A 567 9.44 -16.06 47.10
CA THR A 567 9.85 -14.65 47.49
C THR A 567 10.49 -13.70 46.44
N GLY A 568 10.31 -12.36 46.40
CA GLY A 568 9.70 -11.33 47.25
C GLY A 568 9.83 -9.92 46.60
N LYS A 569 9.04 -8.95 47.10
CA LYS A 569 8.93 -7.47 46.80
C LYS A 569 9.98 -6.63 47.60
N PRO A 570 10.00 -5.26 47.73
CA PRO A 570 9.18 -4.13 47.16
C PRO A 570 9.93 -2.78 46.82
N ASP A 571 9.18 -1.85 46.17
CA ASP A 571 8.88 -0.37 46.32
C ASP A 571 9.87 0.77 46.73
N GLY A 572 9.67 1.99 46.12
CA GLY A 572 9.57 3.30 46.85
C GLY A 572 10.06 4.64 46.20
N ASN A 573 9.12 5.59 45.88
CA ASN A 573 9.03 7.09 46.09
C ASN A 573 10.14 8.12 45.66
N CYS A 574 9.99 9.46 45.46
CA CYS A 574 8.95 10.54 45.48
C CYS A 574 9.51 11.94 44.96
N GLU A 575 8.64 12.95 44.69
CA GLU A 575 8.72 14.46 44.95
C GLU A 575 9.62 15.44 44.11
N ASP A 576 9.40 16.78 43.90
CA ASP A 576 8.31 17.82 44.05
C ASP A 576 8.74 19.25 43.51
N GLY A 577 7.79 20.22 43.31
CA GLY A 577 7.85 21.75 43.34
C GLY A 577 8.45 22.62 42.17
N SER A 578 8.17 23.93 41.88
CA SER A 578 7.28 25.05 42.34
C SER A 578 7.46 26.39 41.50
N CYS A 579 6.43 27.30 41.44
CA CYS A 579 6.30 28.80 41.29
C CYS A 579 7.12 29.69 40.28
N GLY A 580 6.72 30.86 39.71
CA GLY A 580 5.54 31.79 39.66
C GLY A 580 5.97 33.24 39.23
N ASP A 581 5.13 34.07 38.54
CA ASP A 581 4.90 35.55 38.65
C ASP A 581 4.29 36.25 37.39
N ASP A 582 3.40 37.26 37.59
CA ASP A 582 2.56 37.95 36.57
C ASP A 582 2.51 39.50 36.71
N ARG A 583 2.25 40.22 35.60
CA ARG A 583 1.76 41.63 35.53
C ARG A 583 0.84 41.83 34.29
N PRO A 584 -0.11 42.79 34.29
CA PRO A 584 -1.32 42.70 33.44
C PRO A 584 -1.32 43.58 32.17
N GLU A 585 -2.09 43.17 31.15
CA GLU A 585 -2.34 43.90 29.88
C GLU A 585 -3.81 43.81 29.41
N VAL A 586 -4.16 44.63 28.41
CA VAL A 586 -5.49 45.16 28.01
C VAL A 586 -6.37 44.21 27.17
N ALA A 587 -7.71 44.35 27.24
CA ALA A 587 -8.73 43.46 26.66
C ALA A 587 -9.02 43.59 25.14
N VAL A 588 -9.18 42.45 24.45
CA VAL A 588 -9.52 42.31 23.01
C VAL A 588 -10.76 41.39 22.85
N PRO A 589 -11.68 41.64 21.89
CA PRO A 589 -12.91 40.83 21.68
C PRO A 589 -12.66 39.46 20.99
N PRO A 590 -13.61 38.50 21.07
CA PRO A 590 -13.40 37.14 20.58
C PRO A 590 -13.49 36.95 19.05
N SER A 591 -12.51 36.22 18.51
CA SER A 591 -12.39 35.80 17.10
C SER A 591 -12.38 34.27 16.99
N VAL A 592 -12.50 33.72 15.77
CA VAL A 592 -12.26 32.30 15.43
C VAL A 592 -11.22 32.26 14.32
N VAL A 593 -10.18 31.44 14.47
CA VAL A 593 -9.00 31.43 13.57
C VAL A 593 -8.98 30.17 12.70
N VAL A 594 -9.05 30.32 11.37
CA VAL A 594 -8.82 29.22 10.42
C VAL A 594 -7.35 29.22 9.99
N VAL A 595 -6.63 28.12 10.22
CA VAL A 595 -5.18 28.01 9.94
C VAL A 595 -4.95 27.12 8.71
N PRO A 596 -4.15 27.54 7.70
CA PRO A 596 -3.80 26.68 6.58
C PRO A 596 -2.87 25.52 7.02
N PRO A 597 -2.76 24.42 6.25
CA PRO A 597 -1.78 23.38 6.51
C PRO A 597 -0.36 23.93 6.34
N THR A 598 0.35 24.20 7.43
CA THR A 598 1.67 24.85 7.42
C THR A 598 2.80 23.96 6.87
N PRO A 599 3.64 24.44 5.93
CA PRO A 599 5.02 24.00 5.75
C PRO A 599 5.94 24.68 6.79
N VAL A 600 6.89 23.94 7.36
CA VAL A 600 7.78 24.41 8.45
C VAL A 600 8.84 25.39 7.93
N PRO A 601 9.01 26.60 8.53
CA PRO A 601 10.17 27.47 8.30
C PRO A 601 11.29 27.27 9.35
N ASP A 602 12.47 27.79 8.98
CA ASP A 602 13.77 27.61 9.64
C ASP A 602 13.99 28.52 10.87
N GLU A 603 14.76 27.98 11.81
CA GLU A 603 15.51 28.56 12.94
C GLU A 603 14.90 29.24 14.21
N THR A 604 15.45 28.77 15.35
CA THR A 604 15.61 29.34 16.72
C THR A 604 14.54 29.13 17.82
N ARG A 605 15.02 28.59 18.95
CA ARG A 605 14.34 28.18 20.23
C ARG A 605 14.32 29.35 21.26
N PRO A 606 13.65 29.23 22.45
CA PRO A 606 12.40 28.54 22.82
C PRO A 606 11.42 29.39 23.69
N SER A 607 10.16 28.98 23.80
CA SER A 607 9.32 29.06 25.04
C SER A 607 8.13 28.08 24.98
N PRO A 608 7.56 27.63 26.12
CA PRO A 608 6.79 26.40 26.19
C PRO A 608 5.29 26.65 25.97
N LEU A 609 4.76 26.18 24.84
CA LEU A 609 3.32 25.99 24.68
C LEU A 609 2.96 24.56 25.09
N ALA A 610 1.92 24.45 25.90
CA ALA A 610 1.40 23.21 26.47
C ALA A 610 1.04 22.17 25.40
N GLU A 611 1.13 20.89 25.77
CA GLU A 611 0.70 19.75 24.95
C GLU A 611 -0.72 19.95 24.43
N VAL A 612 -0.86 20.11 23.11
CA VAL A 612 -2.15 20.19 22.43
C VAL A 612 -2.74 18.78 22.33
N GLU A 613 -3.86 18.55 23.00
CA GLU A 613 -4.59 17.28 22.98
C GLU A 613 -5.50 17.20 21.75
N TRP A 614 -5.27 16.23 20.86
CA TRP A 614 -6.05 16.05 19.63
C TRP A 614 -7.30 15.22 19.91
N LEU A 615 -8.48 15.76 19.59
CA LEU A 615 -9.74 15.01 19.70
C LEU A 615 -9.97 14.07 18.50
N PRO A 616 -10.55 12.88 18.70
CA PRO A 616 -10.78 11.90 17.63
C PRO A 616 -11.85 12.34 16.62
N PRO A 617 -11.82 11.85 15.36
CA PRO A 617 -12.81 12.20 14.34
C PRO A 617 -14.18 11.61 14.68
N LEU A 618 -15.16 12.49 14.96
CA LEU A 618 -16.55 12.14 15.21
C LEU A 618 -17.34 12.05 13.88
N CYS A 619 -18.16 11.00 13.73
CA CYS A 619 -18.74 10.58 12.44
C CYS A 619 -20.27 10.77 12.33
N ASP A 620 -20.90 11.56 13.20
CA ASP A 620 -22.34 11.80 13.13
C ASP A 620 -22.65 13.20 12.57
N LYS A 621 -23.36 13.23 11.42
CA LYS A 621 -23.83 14.46 10.78
C LYS A 621 -24.62 15.30 11.80
N GLY A 622 -24.19 16.54 12.03
CA GLY A 622 -24.93 17.49 12.86
C GLY A 622 -24.84 17.24 14.38
N ALA A 623 -23.88 16.42 14.84
CA ALA A 623 -23.63 16.28 16.28
C ALA A 623 -23.25 17.63 16.90
N LEU A 624 -23.90 17.99 18.00
CA LEU A 624 -23.61 19.17 18.79
C LEU A 624 -22.38 18.90 19.66
N ASN A 625 -21.33 19.69 19.45
CA ASN A 625 -20.07 19.54 20.16
C ASN A 625 -19.74 20.82 20.95
N GLU A 626 -18.92 20.70 21.99
CA GLU A 626 -18.40 21.79 22.82
C GLU A 626 -16.90 21.93 22.62
N LEU A 627 -16.41 23.17 22.43
CA LEU A 627 -14.98 23.50 22.33
C LEU A 627 -14.52 24.35 23.51
N LYS A 628 -13.42 23.90 24.12
CA LYS A 628 -12.64 24.68 25.08
C LYS A 628 -11.48 25.37 24.36
N ARG A 629 -10.96 26.42 24.99
CA ARG A 629 -9.83 27.18 24.47
C ARG A 629 -8.61 26.26 24.27
N GLY A 630 -7.97 26.35 23.11
CA GLY A 630 -6.79 25.56 22.75
C GLY A 630 -7.10 24.19 22.13
N ASP A 631 -8.37 23.82 22.01
CA ASP A 631 -8.77 22.57 21.35
C ASP A 631 -8.49 22.65 19.85
N VAL A 632 -7.74 21.67 19.33
CA VAL A 632 -7.56 21.47 17.88
C VAL A 632 -8.40 20.30 17.42
N MET A 633 -9.14 20.51 16.33
CA MET A 633 -9.93 19.47 15.71
C MET A 633 -9.50 19.17 14.30
N SER A 634 -9.53 17.90 13.94
CA SER A 634 -9.36 17.46 12.55
C SER A 634 -10.64 16.80 12.05
N HIS A 635 -11.14 17.25 10.91
CA HIS A 635 -12.27 16.62 10.22
C HIS A 635 -11.88 16.23 8.80
N SER A 636 -12.12 14.98 8.41
CA SER A 636 -11.65 14.44 7.12
C SER A 636 -12.79 13.88 6.28
N ARG A 637 -12.78 14.15 4.98
CA ARG A 637 -13.66 13.50 3.99
C ARG A 637 -12.85 13.14 2.75
N ASP A 638 -13.01 11.90 2.29
CA ASP A 638 -12.56 11.43 0.97
C ASP A 638 -11.14 11.87 0.53
N THR A 639 -10.16 11.77 1.44
CA THR A 639 -8.70 12.06 1.29
C THR A 639 -8.21 13.46 1.68
N GLU A 640 -9.10 14.41 1.94
CA GLU A 640 -8.76 15.74 2.44
C GLU A 640 -9.01 15.80 3.96
N THR A 641 -8.02 16.25 4.73
CA THR A 641 -8.16 16.48 6.18
C THR A 641 -8.08 17.97 6.43
N LEU A 642 -9.17 18.53 6.92
CA LEU A 642 -9.23 19.92 7.34
C LEU A 642 -9.01 19.98 8.85
N GLY A 643 -7.96 20.68 9.27
CA GLY A 643 -7.75 21.05 10.67
C GLY A 643 -8.47 22.37 10.96
N LEU A 644 -9.32 22.41 11.99
CA LEU A 644 -9.92 23.63 12.51
C LEU A 644 -9.42 23.81 13.94
N LEU A 645 -8.59 24.84 14.15
CA LEU A 645 -8.27 25.35 15.47
C LEU A 645 -9.31 26.42 15.81
N VAL A 646 -9.79 26.46 17.06
CA VAL A 646 -10.69 27.53 17.51
C VAL A 646 -10.07 28.16 18.73
N ASP A 647 -9.51 29.36 18.56
CA ASP A 647 -9.01 30.17 19.67
C ASP A 647 -9.97 31.35 19.88
N TYR A 648 -10.34 31.62 21.13
CA TYR A 648 -11.10 32.81 21.52
C TYR A 648 -10.46 33.42 22.79
N PRO A 649 -10.24 34.75 22.85
CA PRO A 649 -9.72 35.44 24.02
C PRO A 649 -10.68 35.39 25.20
N ASP A 650 -10.13 35.25 26.40
CA ASP A 650 -10.87 35.41 27.64
C ASP A 650 -11.45 36.82 27.73
N ALA A 651 -12.74 36.92 28.10
CA ALA A 651 -13.28 38.20 28.53
C ALA A 651 -12.44 38.67 29.72
N VAL A 652 -11.74 39.80 29.54
CA VAL A 652 -10.88 40.36 30.60
C VAL A 652 -11.69 40.49 31.87
N ALA A 653 -11.18 39.87 32.94
CA ALA A 653 -11.79 39.85 34.25
C ALA A 653 -11.91 41.29 34.78
N GLY A 654 -13.04 41.93 34.49
CA GLY A 654 -13.51 43.07 35.24
C GLY A 654 -13.72 42.61 36.68
N SER A 655 -13.07 43.29 37.61
CA SER A 655 -13.05 43.02 39.04
C SER A 655 -14.47 42.97 39.66
N SER A 656 -15.09 41.80 39.63
CA SER A 656 -16.18 41.43 40.54
C SER A 656 -16.21 39.91 40.62
N GLY A 657 -15.93 39.35 41.81
CA GLY A 657 -15.75 37.93 42.08
C GLY A 657 -16.99 37.07 41.85
N ILE A 658 -17.35 36.86 40.59
CA ILE A 658 -18.32 35.88 40.12
C ILE A 658 -17.49 34.80 39.43
N GLU A 659 -17.64 33.54 39.85
CA GLU A 659 -16.97 32.38 39.26
C GLU A 659 -17.08 32.40 37.73
N ASN A 660 -15.93 32.51 37.05
CA ASN A 660 -15.82 32.43 35.60
C ASN A 660 -16.24 31.03 35.15
N LYS A 661 -17.52 30.85 34.79
CA LYS A 661 -17.94 29.72 33.97
C LYS A 661 -17.14 29.82 32.67
N SER A 662 -16.25 28.85 32.42
CA SER A 662 -15.51 28.72 31.17
C SER A 662 -16.50 28.89 30.01
N GLN A 663 -16.35 29.95 29.22
CA GLN A 663 -17.15 30.10 28.01
C GLN A 663 -16.83 28.91 27.12
N CYS A 664 -17.83 28.22 26.61
CA CYS A 664 -17.62 27.06 25.76
C CYS A 664 -18.40 27.27 24.47
N VAL A 665 -17.72 27.31 23.34
CA VAL A 665 -18.38 27.54 22.06
C VAL A 665 -18.96 26.21 21.60
N ARG A 666 -20.28 26.17 21.39
CA ARG A 666 -20.93 24.99 20.80
C ARG A 666 -20.90 25.10 19.30
N TYR A 667 -20.75 23.98 18.60
CA TYR A 667 -20.72 23.99 17.15
C TYR A 667 -21.25 22.69 16.56
N THR A 668 -21.64 22.75 15.29
CA THR A 668 -21.89 21.57 14.46
C THR A 668 -21.12 21.69 13.15
N LEU A 669 -20.63 20.57 12.66
CA LEU A 669 -19.95 20.46 11.38
C LEU A 669 -20.76 19.56 10.46
N GLU A 670 -20.93 20.01 9.22
CA GLU A 670 -21.62 19.22 8.21
C GLU A 670 -20.97 19.39 6.84
N TRP A 671 -20.50 18.27 6.28
CA TRP A 671 -20.11 18.27 4.88
C TRP A 671 -21.35 18.30 3.98
N LEU A 672 -21.42 19.31 3.13
CA LEU A 672 -22.48 19.44 2.14
C LEU A 672 -22.39 18.33 1.09
N ASP A 673 -23.53 17.91 0.55
CA ASP A 673 -23.51 17.08 -0.65
C ASP A 673 -23.15 17.89 -1.91
N SER A 674 -22.86 17.21 -3.01
CA SER A 674 -22.41 17.86 -4.24
C SER A 674 -23.42 18.85 -4.82
N ARG A 675 -24.71 18.70 -4.53
CA ARG A 675 -25.77 19.60 -4.99
C ARG A 675 -25.82 20.83 -4.08
N GLU A 676 -25.91 20.65 -2.78
CA GLU A 676 -25.88 21.76 -1.80
C GLU A 676 -24.61 22.59 -1.92
N ALA A 677 -23.45 21.95 -2.07
CA ALA A 677 -22.17 22.63 -2.27
C ALA A 677 -22.16 23.49 -3.54
N ARG A 678 -22.81 23.04 -4.61
CA ARG A 678 -22.95 23.80 -5.86
C ARG A 678 -23.91 24.98 -5.68
N GLU A 679 -25.03 24.78 -5.00
CA GLU A 679 -26.01 25.84 -4.71
C GLU A 679 -25.36 26.97 -3.89
N ILE A 680 -24.63 26.61 -2.82
CA ILE A 680 -23.89 27.58 -1.99
C ILE A 680 -22.81 28.33 -2.79
N ARG A 681 -22.11 27.67 -3.73
CA ARG A 681 -21.08 28.32 -4.57
C ARG A 681 -21.66 29.26 -5.64
N LEU A 682 -22.91 29.06 -6.04
CA LEU A 682 -23.57 29.91 -7.02
C LEU A 682 -24.19 31.15 -6.39
N ASP A 683 -24.42 31.12 -5.07
CA ASP A 683 -24.91 32.24 -4.30
C ASP A 683 -23.76 33.21 -3.96
N GLN A 684 -23.75 34.37 -4.62
CA GLN A 684 -22.69 35.38 -4.44
C GLN A 684 -22.78 36.11 -3.09
N ASP A 685 -23.91 36.00 -2.40
CA ASP A 685 -24.13 36.67 -1.12
C ASP A 685 -23.62 35.84 0.08
N ILE A 686 -23.21 34.59 -0.15
CA ILE A 686 -22.68 33.70 0.89
C ILE A 686 -21.15 33.70 0.86
N PRO A 687 -20.47 34.23 1.89
CA PRO A 687 -19.02 34.19 1.96
C PRO A 687 -18.55 32.74 2.19
N ILE A 688 -17.76 32.23 1.24
CA ILE A 688 -17.06 30.95 1.34
C ILE A 688 -15.57 31.23 1.45
N VAL A 689 -14.92 30.66 2.47
CA VAL A 689 -13.46 30.75 2.62
C VAL A 689 -12.83 29.57 1.90
N ASP A 690 -12.05 29.84 0.86
CA ASP A 690 -11.32 28.81 0.12
C ASP A 690 -9.99 28.49 0.79
N VAL A 691 -9.97 27.36 1.50
CA VAL A 691 -8.84 26.91 2.33
C VAL A 691 -7.60 26.62 1.48
N ASP A 692 -7.78 26.22 0.21
CA ASP A 692 -6.65 25.93 -0.68
C ASP A 692 -5.90 27.21 -1.11
N THR A 693 -6.52 28.37 -0.91
CA THR A 693 -5.96 29.70 -1.24
C THR A 693 -5.56 30.52 -0.01
N LEU A 694 -5.71 29.94 1.19
CA LEU A 694 -5.34 30.61 2.44
C LEU A 694 -3.83 30.60 2.62
N ASP A 695 -3.19 31.72 2.35
CA ASP A 695 -1.78 31.93 2.67
C ASP A 695 -1.56 32.39 4.13
N THR A 696 -2.63 32.81 4.83
CA THR A 696 -2.59 33.35 6.20
C THR A 696 -3.84 32.97 7.02
N GLU A 697 -3.77 33.20 8.34
CA GLU A 697 -4.87 32.98 9.28
C GLU A 697 -6.08 33.89 9.01
N VAL A 698 -7.29 33.31 8.95
CA VAL A 698 -8.53 34.09 8.83
C VAL A 698 -9.24 34.16 10.17
N SER A 699 -9.41 35.37 10.67
CA SER A 699 -10.17 35.68 11.88
C SER A 699 -11.61 36.05 11.54
N ILE A 700 -12.57 35.26 12.02
CA ILE A 700 -14.00 35.57 11.90
C ILE A 700 -14.49 36.14 13.24
N PRO A 701 -14.93 37.41 13.31
CA PRO A 701 -15.41 37.99 14.55
C PRO A 701 -16.76 37.38 14.96
N LEU A 702 -16.93 37.05 16.24
CA LEU A 702 -18.21 36.57 16.79
C LEU A 702 -18.91 37.67 17.58
N GLU A 703 -20.07 38.12 17.10
CA GLU A 703 -20.92 39.01 17.87
C GLU A 703 -21.72 38.21 18.91
N ARG A 704 -21.79 38.75 20.13
CA ARG A 704 -22.42 38.07 21.28
C ARG A 704 -23.90 37.80 20.99
N GLY A 705 -24.30 36.53 21.03
CA GLY A 705 -25.70 36.09 20.92
C GLY A 705 -26.20 35.77 19.50
N GLN A 706 -25.38 35.93 18.46
CA GLN A 706 -25.76 35.53 17.11
C GLN A 706 -25.29 34.11 16.79
N ARG A 707 -26.17 33.32 16.17
CA ARG A 707 -25.75 32.09 15.48
C ARG A 707 -25.05 32.50 14.20
N LYS A 708 -23.81 32.03 14.00
CA LYS A 708 -23.09 32.25 12.75
C LYS A 708 -22.92 30.93 12.01
N VAL A 709 -23.18 30.97 10.72
CA VAL A 709 -22.90 29.89 9.79
C VAL A 709 -21.87 30.42 8.82
N PHE A 710 -20.81 29.66 8.59
CA PHE A 710 -19.85 29.95 7.55
C PHE A 710 -19.45 28.67 6.83
N TYR A 711 -18.89 28.87 5.64
CA TYR A 711 -18.61 27.80 4.70
C TYR A 711 -17.12 27.81 4.36
N LEU A 712 -16.49 26.64 4.48
CA LEU A 712 -15.11 26.42 4.10
C LEU A 712 -15.08 25.54 2.85
N SER A 713 -14.35 25.92 1.81
CA SER A 713 -14.14 25.06 0.65
C SER A 713 -12.70 24.56 0.56
N SER A 714 -12.54 23.32 0.11
CA SER A 714 -11.28 22.76 -0.38
C SER A 714 -11.65 21.90 -1.60
N GLY A 715 -11.07 22.23 -2.75
CA GLY A 715 -11.40 21.65 -4.05
C GLY A 715 -12.90 21.73 -4.39
N LYS A 716 -13.57 20.58 -4.45
CA LYS A 716 -15.02 20.47 -4.73
C LYS A 716 -15.87 20.30 -3.47
N SER A 717 -15.24 20.14 -2.32
CA SER A 717 -15.91 19.91 -1.05
C SER A 717 -16.26 21.24 -0.39
N VAL A 718 -17.39 21.29 0.32
CA VAL A 718 -17.78 22.44 1.15
C VAL A 718 -18.19 21.93 2.52
N LEU A 719 -17.54 22.46 3.55
CA LEU A 719 -17.86 22.21 4.95
C LEU A 719 -18.68 23.37 5.49
N ARG A 720 -19.86 23.08 6.01
CA ARG A 720 -20.73 24.01 6.71
C ARG A 720 -20.42 23.95 8.20
N VAL A 721 -20.06 25.10 8.78
CA VAL A 721 -19.74 25.24 10.20
C VAL A 721 -20.82 26.09 10.85
N HIS A 722 -21.54 25.53 11.82
CA HIS A 722 -22.47 26.28 12.65
C HIS A 722 -21.83 26.56 14.00
N LEU A 723 -21.75 27.83 14.38
CA LEU A 723 -21.37 28.24 15.73
C LEU A 723 -22.62 28.67 16.50
N LEU A 724 -22.75 28.12 17.71
CA LEU A 724 -23.86 28.33 18.62
C LEU A 724 -23.31 29.01 19.88
N PRO A 725 -23.86 30.17 20.29
CA PRO A 725 -23.42 30.85 21.51
C PRO A 725 -23.68 29.96 22.74
N SER A 726 -22.76 29.99 23.71
CA SER A 726 -23.02 29.40 25.02
C SER A 726 -24.18 30.15 25.69
N SER A 727 -25.20 29.42 26.13
CA SER A 727 -26.32 29.97 26.91
C SER A 727 -25.89 30.48 28.27
#